data_AF-A0A7W2T617-F1
#
_entry.id   AF-A0A7W2T617-F1
#
_cell.length_a   1.000
_cell.length_b   1.000
_cell.length_c   1.000
_cell.angle_alpha   90.00
_cell.angle_beta   90.00
_cell.angle_gamma   90.00
#
_symmetry.space_group_name_H-M   'P 1'
#
loop_
_entity.id
_entity.type
_entity.pdbx_description
1 polymer ?
#
loop_
_entity_poly.entity_id
_entity_poly.type
_entity_poly.pdbx_seq_one_letter_code
_entity_poly.pdbx_strand_id
1 'polypeptide(L)'
;MNRQLINISDFSVLIHALNVTAKKTISLLLLLTLISCGGGGGTASEPEVVNLDNDGDGVFDQVDSCPNTPTNSQVDINGCIIIVSVDSDNDGVNDEIDSCPNTPENTEVDSLGCEVVSPIADITIQAEDYVAYFDTSPSNEGGANYRNDQVDIEVTSDTGGGYNIGYTQASEWLEYSITLSAGTYDIISRVASATGGGNYSIAINGNNVGSDSVGNTGGWQTFQTQRVNSFLSTGGTFTLRLTINTGSFNINWLQISLVIDDDLDGVGNDYDLCLNTPVNAIINDVGCSDTDSDGVFDNLDNCPNTPIDTNVDAFGCEAIEQLIEVAFENDILVGGKDSTNPGFTLYTFDNDIGSEGSNCNNSCATNWPPLLVTDGIASGVPNLSTIIRNDGTTQAAYQSKPLYFFIGDNSAGMTEGNELAGWHSQAYGLFGDTVPLYTSSTVQEHAVIYETNDAVITMFADRGRDRHAKEDQFQQYDHYLSHYWTHRTARYKFTDFVEKGGSSILIEWVTEWQLEALEFRAWYFGMNTVAQYHGNYEPNVITEGRGTYDEDLVQTSTTGDQYKYSLTINEFRGLNGSTEPLNIGQHMEIEISQFLLGVPEGRSNYYGTTYLYQVGKGGMVPWKTLGDFDDKSSQRENSHPIAKQGWLGGNTTLPYQYTNEPNDHFMQMATNLSSLNGQAFVLGRRIHHTSFVDGMHDEDPANGIFAEMVGKSGTHFVNNSCASCHERNGRAAPAPIGEALDKWVFKIADADGNPDAQRGNVLQPSNTGNVQNEGTVAIASWTEVDGLRSPNYQFSTGTPEKFSARIAPQLVGLGLLEAIPEETILAMADEYDEVAPFGISGKAQSTIDPQTQQIRLGRFGWKAATSSIKHQVASAFNTDMGVMTTVLPMPDCGSAQKLRNECGDDQIELSEQHIDDLVKYIALLGVRAQRNLDDTQVQQGKAIFSNIGCVDCHTPTLQTSIYHPFSELRNQTIHPYTDLLLHDMGEGLADNLGEGNATGAEWRTTPLWGIGLSACVTGGVVNTVGGQGNEVCTPEHSYLHDGRARTIDEAILWHGGESQSAKVKYEALSDADEAALLSFLQSL
;
A
#
# COMPACT_ATOMS: atom_id res chain seq x y z
N MET A 1 -29.27 15.67 -55.45
CA MET A 1 -29.93 14.37 -55.68
C MET A 1 -30.49 13.97 -54.31
N ASN A 2 -31.78 14.05 -54.00
CA ASN A 2 -33.00 13.47 -54.60
C ASN A 2 -33.18 11.98 -54.22
N ARG A 3 -34.34 11.66 -53.61
CA ARG A 3 -34.70 10.46 -52.79
C ARG A 3 -34.18 10.47 -51.34
N GLN A 4 -34.98 10.13 -50.31
CA GLN A 4 -36.46 10.14 -50.23
C GLN A 4 -36.95 10.19 -48.76
N LEU A 5 -38.05 10.88 -48.48
CA LEU A 5 -38.72 10.95 -47.17
C LEU A 5 -39.97 10.04 -47.12
N ILE A 6 -40.24 9.44 -45.96
CA ILE A 6 -41.58 9.04 -45.46
C ILE A 6 -41.62 9.35 -43.96
N ASN A 7 -42.80 9.68 -43.40
CA ASN A 7 -43.01 10.18 -42.04
C ASN A 7 -44.46 9.88 -41.55
N ILE A 8 -44.70 10.08 -40.24
CA ILE A 8 -45.98 10.27 -39.50
C ILE A 8 -46.94 9.07 -39.22
N SER A 9 -47.50 9.09 -37.99
CA SER A 9 -48.90 8.83 -37.56
C SER A 9 -49.43 7.42 -37.17
N ASP A 10 -49.39 7.15 -35.86
CA ASP A 10 -50.53 7.23 -34.89
C ASP A 10 -51.63 6.15 -34.68
N PHE A 11 -51.95 5.98 -33.36
CA PHE A 11 -53.17 5.45 -32.70
C PHE A 11 -53.56 3.95 -32.89
N SER A 12 -54.21 3.21 -31.96
CA SER A 12 -54.49 3.27 -30.49
C SER A 12 -55.30 1.98 -30.11
N VAL A 13 -55.68 1.55 -28.88
CA VAL A 13 -55.68 2.02 -27.46
C VAL A 13 -55.63 0.75 -26.52
N LEU A 14 -55.71 0.94 -25.18
CA LEU A 14 -55.99 -0.02 -24.07
C LEU A 14 -54.81 -0.78 -23.39
N ILE A 15 -54.77 -0.97 -22.06
CA ILE A 15 -55.18 -0.13 -20.90
C ILE A 15 -54.55 -0.71 -19.59
N HIS A 16 -54.23 0.15 -18.61
CA HIS A 16 -53.86 -0.07 -17.18
C HIS A 16 -53.47 -1.49 -16.71
N ALA A 17 -52.22 -1.77 -16.29
CA ALA A 17 -51.43 -1.23 -15.16
C ALA A 17 -51.76 -1.87 -13.78
N LEU A 18 -50.74 -2.43 -13.13
CA LEU A 18 -50.72 -2.85 -11.72
C LEU A 18 -49.27 -3.02 -11.24
N ASN A 19 -49.04 -2.83 -9.94
CA ASN A 19 -47.78 -3.06 -9.21
C ASN A 19 -48.14 -3.37 -7.73
N VAL A 20 -47.17 -3.83 -6.92
CA VAL A 20 -47.21 -3.93 -5.43
C VAL A 20 -47.95 -5.16 -4.80
N THR A 21 -47.12 -6.08 -4.25
CA THR A 21 -47.28 -7.00 -3.09
C THR A 21 -48.44 -8.03 -2.92
N ALA A 22 -48.02 -9.30 -2.82
CA ALA A 22 -48.22 -10.27 -1.71
C ALA A 22 -49.56 -11.03 -1.41
N LYS A 23 -49.39 -12.37 -1.32
CA LYS A 23 -50.08 -13.41 -0.50
C LYS A 23 -51.58 -13.80 -0.72
N LYS A 24 -51.76 -15.13 -0.81
CA LYS A 24 -52.88 -16.01 -0.32
C LYS A 24 -54.11 -16.40 -1.18
N THR A 25 -54.57 -17.63 -0.87
CA THR A 25 -55.94 -18.24 -0.91
C THR A 25 -56.55 -18.93 -2.15
N ILE A 26 -56.65 -20.27 -2.01
CA ILE A 26 -57.85 -21.13 -2.16
C ILE A 26 -58.26 -21.71 -3.54
N SER A 27 -58.65 -22.98 -3.48
CA SER A 27 -58.98 -23.91 -4.58
C SER A 27 -60.41 -23.82 -5.11
N LEU A 28 -60.60 -24.35 -6.33
CA LEU A 28 -61.45 -25.53 -6.65
C LEU A 28 -62.25 -25.37 -7.94
N LEU A 29 -62.24 -26.41 -8.79
CA LEU A 29 -63.26 -26.63 -9.83
C LEU A 29 -63.80 -28.07 -9.73
N LEU A 30 -65.00 -28.30 -10.27
CA LEU A 30 -65.87 -29.46 -9.96
C LEU A 30 -66.56 -29.97 -11.24
N LEU A 31 -67.36 -31.05 -11.13
CA LEU A 31 -68.30 -31.70 -12.10
C LEU A 31 -67.81 -33.01 -12.79
N LEU A 32 -68.66 -34.02 -13.14
CA LEU A 32 -69.99 -34.45 -12.62
C LEU A 32 -70.49 -35.82 -13.23
N THR A 33 -70.67 -36.88 -12.42
CA THR A 33 -71.69 -37.98 -12.62
C THR A 33 -71.62 -38.86 -13.92
N LEU A 34 -72.50 -39.82 -14.31
CA LEU A 34 -73.88 -40.25 -13.92
C LEU A 34 -74.24 -41.67 -14.48
N ILE A 35 -75.32 -42.30 -13.96
CA ILE A 35 -76.20 -43.40 -14.52
C ILE A 35 -76.15 -44.79 -13.82
N SER A 36 -77.27 -45.53 -13.87
CA SER A 36 -77.64 -46.74 -13.10
C SER A 36 -78.65 -47.59 -13.94
N CYS A 37 -79.18 -48.78 -13.60
CA CYS A 37 -79.30 -49.50 -12.31
C CYS A 37 -79.60 -51.02 -12.49
N GLY A 38 -79.03 -51.87 -11.62
CA GLY A 38 -79.52 -53.22 -11.26
C GLY A 38 -79.23 -54.40 -12.21
N GLY A 39 -78.92 -55.63 -11.75
CA GLY A 39 -78.58 -56.06 -10.37
C GLY A 39 -78.80 -57.57 -10.13
N GLY A 40 -77.83 -58.27 -9.51
CA GLY A 40 -78.06 -59.58 -8.87
C GLY A 40 -76.97 -60.66 -8.99
N GLY A 41 -76.22 -60.88 -7.90
CA GLY A 41 -75.69 -62.20 -7.49
C GLY A 41 -74.38 -62.73 -8.09
N GLY A 42 -73.35 -62.91 -7.25
CA GLY A 42 -72.10 -63.62 -7.56
C GLY A 42 -70.89 -62.99 -6.87
N THR A 43 -70.07 -63.78 -6.18
CA THR A 43 -68.96 -63.28 -5.34
C THR A 43 -67.59 -63.52 -5.97
N ALA A 44 -66.83 -62.44 -6.18
CA ALA A 44 -65.37 -62.43 -6.35
C ALA A 44 -64.84 -61.07 -5.83
N SER A 45 -63.61 -61.02 -5.33
CA SER A 45 -63.06 -59.87 -4.60
C SER A 45 -61.61 -59.60 -5.00
N GLU A 46 -61.36 -58.45 -5.63
CA GLU A 46 -60.05 -57.90 -5.97
C GLU A 46 -60.16 -56.36 -6.02
N PRO A 47 -59.07 -55.61 -5.76
CA PRO A 47 -58.20 -55.72 -4.60
C PRO A 47 -58.28 -54.44 -3.73
N GLU A 48 -57.74 -54.47 -2.51
CA GLU A 48 -57.56 -53.24 -1.73
C GLU A 48 -56.46 -52.37 -2.34
N VAL A 49 -56.70 -51.05 -2.40
CA VAL A 49 -55.64 -50.08 -2.61
C VAL A 49 -54.93 -49.89 -1.29
N VAL A 50 -53.69 -50.37 -1.20
CA VAL A 50 -52.84 -50.12 -0.02
C VAL A 50 -52.32 -48.69 -0.14
N ASN A 51 -52.81 -47.80 0.73
CA ASN A 51 -52.09 -46.56 0.98
C ASN A 51 -50.78 -46.94 1.69
N LEU A 52 -49.63 -46.58 1.11
CA LEU A 52 -48.37 -46.56 1.83
C LEU A 52 -48.24 -45.24 2.60
N ASP A 53 -47.57 -45.36 3.72
CA ASP A 53 -47.04 -44.35 4.64
C ASP A 53 -45.69 -45.00 5.02
N ASN A 54 -44.62 -44.54 4.37
CA ASN A 54 -43.37 -45.31 4.20
C ASN A 54 -42.36 -45.07 5.34
N ASP A 55 -42.44 -43.93 6.01
CA ASP A 55 -41.65 -43.55 7.19
C ASP A 55 -42.47 -43.58 8.50
N GLY A 56 -43.81 -43.59 8.41
CA GLY A 56 -44.71 -43.82 9.53
C GLY A 56 -45.09 -42.56 10.31
N ASP A 57 -45.02 -41.38 9.70
CA ASP A 57 -45.38 -40.11 10.35
C ASP A 57 -46.92 -39.92 10.51
N GLY A 58 -47.72 -40.63 9.70
CA GLY A 58 -49.18 -40.56 9.67
C GLY A 58 -49.77 -39.90 8.41
N VAL A 59 -48.94 -39.45 7.48
CA VAL A 59 -49.29 -38.88 6.17
C VAL A 59 -48.91 -39.87 5.07
N PHE A 60 -49.81 -40.11 4.12
CA PHE A 60 -49.58 -41.11 3.06
C PHE A 60 -48.69 -40.56 1.93
N ASP A 61 -47.78 -41.37 1.39
CA ASP A 61 -46.78 -41.07 0.32
C ASP A 61 -47.30 -40.26 -0.89
N GLN A 62 -48.61 -40.32 -1.14
CA GLN A 62 -49.29 -39.67 -2.27
C GLN A 62 -49.66 -38.19 -2.03
N VAL A 63 -49.51 -37.70 -0.79
CA VAL A 63 -49.79 -36.31 -0.36
C VAL A 63 -48.72 -35.74 0.58
N ASP A 64 -47.87 -36.60 1.14
CA ASP A 64 -46.66 -36.20 1.84
C ASP A 64 -45.65 -35.48 0.91
N SER A 65 -44.95 -34.49 1.46
CA SER A 65 -43.92 -33.65 0.83
C SER A 65 -42.56 -33.74 1.52
N CYS A 66 -42.45 -34.48 2.63
CA CYS A 66 -41.25 -34.67 3.45
C CYS A 66 -40.99 -36.19 3.73
N PRO A 67 -40.77 -37.04 2.70
CA PRO A 67 -40.88 -38.52 2.76
C PRO A 67 -39.75 -39.28 3.45
N ASN A 68 -39.17 -38.71 4.51
CA ASN A 68 -38.26 -39.39 5.45
C ASN A 68 -38.44 -38.85 6.88
N THR A 69 -39.63 -38.39 7.25
CA THR A 69 -39.87 -37.77 8.56
C THR A 69 -39.90 -38.82 9.67
N PRO A 70 -39.18 -38.62 10.80
CA PRO A 70 -39.11 -39.62 11.87
C PRO A 70 -40.48 -40.02 12.44
N THR A 71 -40.72 -41.32 12.49
CA THR A 71 -41.94 -41.94 13.06
C THR A 71 -42.25 -41.38 14.46
N ASN A 72 -43.49 -40.90 14.67
CA ASN A 72 -43.98 -40.19 15.87
C ASN A 72 -43.59 -38.70 16.04
N SER A 73 -42.95 -38.04 15.07
CA SER A 73 -42.86 -36.58 15.07
C SER A 73 -44.25 -35.92 15.02
N GLN A 74 -44.37 -34.67 15.51
CA GLN A 74 -45.54 -33.85 15.19
C GLN A 74 -45.33 -33.17 13.84
N VAL A 75 -46.21 -33.46 12.90
CA VAL A 75 -46.11 -33.05 11.49
C VAL A 75 -47.29 -32.19 11.07
N ASP A 76 -47.05 -31.36 10.06
CA ASP A 76 -48.06 -30.55 9.43
C ASP A 76 -48.87 -31.36 8.39
N ILE A 77 -49.80 -30.71 7.69
CA ILE A 77 -50.67 -31.39 6.72
C ILE A 77 -49.95 -31.91 5.46
N ASN A 78 -48.65 -31.65 5.33
CA ASN A 78 -47.79 -32.05 4.22
C ASN A 78 -46.67 -33.04 4.65
N GLY A 79 -46.73 -33.59 5.87
CA GLY A 79 -45.74 -34.56 6.40
C GLY A 79 -44.45 -33.93 6.95
N CYS A 80 -44.39 -32.60 7.06
CA CYS A 80 -43.18 -31.89 7.49
C CYS A 80 -43.26 -31.53 8.98
N ILE A 81 -42.16 -31.70 9.73
CA ILE A 81 -42.08 -31.42 11.17
C ILE A 81 -42.57 -30.01 11.50
N ILE A 82 -43.47 -29.92 12.49
CA ILE A 82 -43.77 -28.67 13.20
C ILE A 82 -42.77 -28.57 14.34
N ILE A 83 -41.78 -27.69 14.19
CA ILE A 83 -40.95 -27.31 15.34
C ILE A 83 -41.83 -26.50 16.29
N VAL A 84 -41.96 -26.99 17.52
CA VAL A 84 -42.55 -26.25 18.62
C VAL A 84 -41.38 -25.54 19.28
N SER A 85 -41.39 -24.20 19.28
CA SER A 85 -40.30 -23.45 19.91
C SER A 85 -40.25 -23.80 21.39
N VAL A 86 -39.10 -24.31 21.82
CA VAL A 86 -38.80 -24.59 23.22
C VAL A 86 -38.16 -23.34 23.81
N ASP A 87 -38.41 -23.17 25.09
CA ASP A 87 -37.86 -22.16 25.99
C ASP A 87 -37.46 -23.00 27.22
N SER A 88 -36.18 -23.40 27.25
CA SER A 88 -35.69 -24.49 28.10
C SER A 88 -35.44 -24.08 29.56
N ASP A 89 -35.12 -22.80 29.82
CA ASP A 89 -34.87 -22.26 31.17
C ASP A 89 -35.96 -21.29 31.67
N ASN A 90 -36.83 -20.79 30.77
CA ASN A 90 -37.97 -19.91 31.03
C ASN A 90 -37.55 -18.46 31.37
N ASP A 91 -36.51 -17.96 30.71
CA ASP A 91 -36.13 -16.53 30.72
C ASP A 91 -37.09 -15.65 29.86
N GLY A 92 -37.65 -16.21 28.78
CA GLY A 92 -38.55 -15.55 27.84
C GLY A 92 -38.07 -15.50 26.37
N VAL A 93 -36.89 -16.00 26.07
CA VAL A 93 -36.32 -16.23 24.74
C VAL A 93 -36.60 -17.70 24.33
N ASN A 94 -36.26 -18.14 23.12
CA ASN A 94 -36.47 -19.53 22.68
C ASN A 94 -35.14 -20.14 22.24
N ASP A 95 -34.93 -21.43 22.49
CA ASP A 95 -33.72 -22.23 22.22
C ASP A 95 -33.13 -22.09 20.78
N GLU A 96 -33.88 -21.57 19.81
CA GLU A 96 -33.41 -21.33 18.42
C GLU A 96 -32.69 -19.97 18.22
N ILE A 97 -32.82 -19.05 19.17
CA ILE A 97 -32.24 -17.68 19.13
C ILE A 97 -31.60 -17.26 20.47
N ASP A 98 -31.77 -18.08 21.49
CA ASP A 98 -31.11 -18.00 22.79
C ASP A 98 -29.64 -18.44 22.68
N SER A 99 -28.75 -17.63 23.24
CA SER A 99 -27.29 -17.81 23.30
C SER A 99 -26.80 -18.12 24.71
N CYS A 100 -27.66 -17.99 25.73
CA CYS A 100 -27.36 -18.17 27.15
C CYS A 100 -28.34 -19.17 27.82
N PRO A 101 -28.40 -20.44 27.37
CA PRO A 101 -29.51 -21.38 27.62
C PRO A 101 -29.59 -22.02 29.03
N ASN A 102 -29.20 -21.28 30.06
CA ASN A 102 -29.37 -21.63 31.46
C ASN A 102 -29.71 -20.39 32.33
N THR A 103 -30.18 -19.30 31.72
CA THR A 103 -30.50 -18.04 32.40
C THR A 103 -31.65 -18.26 33.41
N PRO A 104 -31.54 -17.79 34.67
CA PRO A 104 -32.56 -18.06 35.68
C PRO A 104 -33.93 -17.43 35.36
N GLU A 105 -34.99 -18.24 35.45
CA GLU A 105 -36.39 -17.83 35.36
C GLU A 105 -36.64 -16.51 36.14
N ASN A 106 -37.08 -15.45 35.45
CA ASN A 106 -37.31 -14.07 35.93
C ASN A 106 -36.07 -13.13 36.04
N THR A 107 -34.92 -13.45 35.45
CA THR A 107 -33.84 -12.48 35.17
C THR A 107 -34.26 -11.45 34.09
N GLU A 108 -33.70 -10.22 34.08
CA GLU A 108 -33.86 -9.31 32.94
C GLU A 108 -32.80 -9.64 31.88
N VAL A 109 -33.25 -10.00 30.67
CA VAL A 109 -32.41 -10.51 29.58
C VAL A 109 -32.46 -9.62 28.34
N ASP A 110 -31.44 -9.76 27.50
CA ASP A 110 -31.29 -9.01 26.26
C ASP A 110 -32.06 -9.68 25.09
N SER A 111 -31.72 -9.36 23.84
CA SER A 111 -32.33 -10.00 22.65
C SER A 111 -31.82 -11.41 22.34
N LEU A 112 -30.85 -11.92 23.10
CA LEU A 112 -30.15 -13.20 22.91
C LEU A 112 -30.26 -14.13 24.15
N GLY A 113 -31.06 -13.77 25.16
CA GLY A 113 -31.27 -14.58 26.37
C GLY A 113 -30.24 -14.35 27.49
N CYS A 114 -29.35 -13.36 27.35
CA CYS A 114 -28.23 -13.15 28.25
C CYS A 114 -28.55 -12.08 29.31
N GLU A 115 -28.07 -12.26 30.56
CA GLU A 115 -28.42 -11.40 31.70
C GLU A 115 -27.93 -9.94 31.51
N VAL A 116 -28.87 -8.99 31.55
CA VAL A 116 -28.59 -7.56 31.41
C VAL A 116 -28.10 -6.98 32.73
N VAL A 117 -26.79 -7.10 32.96
CA VAL A 117 -26.15 -6.56 34.16
C VAL A 117 -26.25 -5.03 34.18
N SER A 118 -27.15 -4.51 35.01
CA SER A 118 -27.28 -3.07 35.28
C SER A 118 -25.94 -2.45 35.75
N PRO A 119 -25.65 -1.20 35.39
CA PRO A 119 -24.29 -0.66 35.31
C PRO A 119 -23.46 -0.86 36.59
N ILE A 120 -22.32 -1.53 36.41
CA ILE A 120 -21.53 -2.08 37.50
C ILE A 120 -20.67 -0.98 38.15
N ALA A 121 -20.33 -1.17 39.43
CA ALA A 121 -19.59 -0.18 40.20
C ALA A 121 -18.07 -0.28 39.95
N ASP A 122 -17.62 0.42 38.90
CA ASP A 122 -16.19 0.66 38.63
C ASP A 122 -15.45 1.20 39.86
N ILE A 123 -14.22 0.71 40.08
CA ILE A 123 -13.33 1.22 41.12
C ILE A 123 -12.16 1.94 40.45
N THR A 124 -12.28 3.25 40.31
CA THR A 124 -11.16 4.12 39.92
C THR A 124 -10.25 4.39 41.11
N ILE A 125 -8.98 4.05 40.97
CA ILE A 125 -7.89 4.23 41.92
C ILE A 125 -7.02 5.37 41.39
N GLN A 126 -7.10 6.56 42.00
CA GLN A 126 -6.23 7.67 41.63
C GLN A 126 -4.78 7.32 42.03
N ALA A 127 -3.82 7.64 41.16
CA ALA A 127 -2.45 7.14 41.34
C ALA A 127 -1.79 7.71 42.60
N GLU A 128 -2.18 8.91 43.05
CA GLU A 128 -1.73 9.56 44.28
C GLU A 128 -2.35 9.02 45.59
N ASP A 129 -3.36 8.15 45.52
CA ASP A 129 -4.08 7.58 46.69
C ASP A 129 -3.42 6.31 47.27
N TYR A 130 -2.13 6.08 47.00
CA TYR A 130 -1.36 4.95 47.51
C TYR A 130 -1.25 4.94 49.05
N VAL A 131 -1.24 3.74 49.63
CA VAL A 131 -1.09 3.48 51.08
C VAL A 131 0.35 3.12 51.48
N ALA A 132 1.15 2.62 50.54
CA ALA A 132 2.60 2.42 50.67
C ALA A 132 3.29 2.60 49.31
N TYR A 133 4.60 2.79 49.31
CA TYR A 133 5.40 3.06 48.11
C TYR A 133 6.87 2.69 48.32
N PHE A 134 7.60 2.60 47.20
CA PHE A 134 9.04 2.75 47.13
C PHE A 134 9.38 3.66 45.95
N ASP A 135 10.20 4.66 46.24
CA ASP A 135 10.60 5.73 45.34
C ASP A 135 12.13 5.83 45.35
N THR A 136 12.76 6.09 44.21
CA THR A 136 14.22 6.18 44.09
C THR A 136 14.75 7.60 44.19
N SER A 137 13.88 8.61 44.08
CA SER A 137 14.24 10.01 44.30
C SER A 137 14.56 10.28 45.78
N PRO A 138 15.33 11.33 46.10
CA PRO A 138 15.45 11.83 47.45
C PRO A 138 14.24 12.68 47.89
N SER A 139 13.38 13.11 46.96
CA SER A 139 12.31 14.08 47.15
C SER A 139 11.50 14.32 45.85
N ASN A 140 10.18 14.31 45.97
CA ASN A 140 9.20 14.68 44.93
C ASN A 140 9.68 15.79 43.98
N GLU A 141 9.92 15.42 42.73
CA GLU A 141 10.33 16.27 41.60
C GLU A 141 9.11 16.90 40.89
N GLY A 142 7.95 16.25 40.91
CA GLY A 142 6.68 16.73 40.34
C GLY A 142 6.09 18.00 40.99
N GLY A 143 6.56 18.38 42.18
CA GLY A 143 6.33 19.67 42.84
C GLY A 143 4.95 19.91 43.43
N ALA A 144 4.01 18.94 43.41
CA ALA A 144 2.61 19.17 43.78
C ALA A 144 2.36 19.68 45.20
N ASN A 145 3.26 19.39 46.16
CA ASN A 145 3.06 19.63 47.60
C ASN A 145 1.77 18.99 48.17
N TYR A 146 1.25 17.94 47.53
CA TYR A 146 0.02 17.25 47.92
C TYR A 146 0.21 16.39 49.20
N ARG A 147 1.30 15.60 49.23
CA ARG A 147 1.69 14.74 50.35
C ARG A 147 3.11 15.10 50.84
N ASN A 148 3.56 14.50 51.94
CA ASN A 148 4.84 14.79 52.60
C ASN A 148 5.69 13.50 52.67
N ASP A 149 5.87 12.89 51.50
CA ASP A 149 6.60 11.67 51.19
C ASP A 149 7.47 11.93 49.94
N GLN A 150 8.19 10.91 49.45
CA GLN A 150 9.08 11.06 48.30
C GLN A 150 8.36 11.08 46.95
N VAL A 151 7.21 10.41 46.81
CA VAL A 151 6.61 10.07 45.50
C VAL A 151 6.41 11.27 44.59
N ASP A 152 6.83 11.14 43.33
CA ASP A 152 6.80 12.15 42.25
C ASP A 152 5.39 12.51 41.75
N ILE A 153 4.57 13.05 42.64
CA ILE A 153 3.24 13.60 42.38
C ILE A 153 3.37 15.00 41.76
N GLU A 154 2.73 15.22 40.60
CA GLU A 154 2.51 16.52 39.95
C GLU A 154 1.01 16.81 39.74
N VAL A 155 0.64 18.03 39.34
CA VAL A 155 -0.76 18.39 39.05
C VAL A 155 -1.12 17.99 37.63
N THR A 156 -2.09 17.09 37.45
CA THR A 156 -2.52 16.65 36.11
C THR A 156 -3.38 17.69 35.39
N SER A 157 -3.26 17.76 34.06
CA SER A 157 -4.22 18.46 33.19
C SER A 157 -5.23 17.52 32.51
N ASP A 158 -5.29 16.25 32.89
CA ASP A 158 -6.24 15.28 32.34
C ASP A 158 -7.71 15.58 32.74
N THR A 159 -8.64 14.94 32.05
CA THR A 159 -10.08 15.08 32.27
C THR A 159 -10.48 14.60 33.66
N GLY A 160 -10.95 15.53 34.50
CA GLY A 160 -11.24 15.33 35.92
C GLY A 160 -10.35 16.19 36.83
N GLY A 161 -9.11 16.47 36.39
CA GLY A 161 -8.08 17.07 37.23
C GLY A 161 -7.70 16.17 38.42
N GLY A 162 -6.99 16.74 39.40
CA GLY A 162 -6.40 15.98 40.51
C GLY A 162 -4.88 16.06 40.43
N TYR A 163 -4.22 14.92 40.62
CA TYR A 163 -2.78 14.78 40.45
C TYR A 163 -2.48 13.58 39.52
N ASN A 164 -1.24 13.46 39.08
CA ASN A 164 -0.73 12.22 38.52
C ASN A 164 0.63 11.91 39.15
N ILE A 165 1.07 10.66 39.03
CA ILE A 165 2.47 10.32 39.28
C ILE A 165 3.22 10.52 37.96
N GLY A 166 4.40 11.11 38.02
CA GLY A 166 5.30 11.32 36.89
C GLY A 166 6.74 11.01 37.26
N TYR A 167 7.69 11.46 36.42
CA TYR A 167 9.15 11.32 36.65
C TYR A 167 9.66 9.88 36.87
N THR A 168 8.80 8.89 36.61
CA THR A 168 8.95 7.48 37.01
C THR A 168 10.28 6.85 36.60
N GLN A 169 10.83 6.00 37.47
CA GLN A 169 12.11 5.30 37.30
C GLN A 169 11.98 3.79 37.57
N ALA A 170 12.85 3.01 36.94
CA ALA A 170 12.82 1.55 37.04
C ALA A 170 13.04 1.05 38.49
N SER A 171 12.23 0.08 38.92
CA SER A 171 12.14 -0.51 40.27
C SER A 171 11.29 0.25 41.30
N GLU A 172 10.68 1.37 40.93
CA GLU A 172 9.72 2.08 41.79
C GLU A 172 8.38 1.34 41.88
N TRP A 173 7.63 1.51 42.96
CA TRP A 173 6.30 0.89 43.09
C TRP A 173 5.38 1.62 44.05
N LEU A 174 4.07 1.48 43.83
CA LEU A 174 2.99 2.04 44.61
C LEU A 174 2.02 0.92 45.02
N GLU A 175 1.53 0.95 46.26
CA GLU A 175 0.58 -0.03 46.78
C GLU A 175 -0.73 0.62 47.23
N TYR A 176 -1.84 -0.04 46.89
CA TYR A 176 -3.22 0.39 47.14
C TYR A 176 -4.01 -0.71 47.84
N SER A 177 -4.94 -0.34 48.72
CA SER A 177 -5.78 -1.29 49.48
C SER A 177 -7.18 -1.35 48.88
N ILE A 178 -7.38 -2.22 47.88
CA ILE A 178 -8.66 -2.36 47.18
C ILE A 178 -9.57 -3.38 47.88
N THR A 179 -10.88 -3.34 47.61
CA THR A 179 -11.83 -4.36 48.08
C THR A 179 -12.81 -4.69 46.96
N LEU A 180 -12.87 -5.97 46.61
CA LEU A 180 -13.62 -6.50 45.47
C LEU A 180 -14.65 -7.53 45.94
N SER A 181 -15.72 -7.72 45.19
CA SER A 181 -16.54 -8.93 45.26
C SER A 181 -15.84 -10.10 44.58
N ALA A 182 -16.45 -11.29 44.61
CA ALA A 182 -16.05 -12.37 43.71
C ALA A 182 -16.54 -12.07 42.29
N GLY A 183 -15.84 -12.59 41.28
CA GLY A 183 -16.07 -12.33 39.85
C GLY A 183 -14.81 -11.81 39.15
N THR A 184 -14.87 -11.68 37.83
CA THR A 184 -13.71 -11.34 37.00
C THR A 184 -13.65 -9.85 36.68
N TYR A 185 -12.44 -9.30 36.68
CA TYR A 185 -12.20 -7.87 36.62
C TYR A 185 -11.16 -7.50 35.57
N ASP A 186 -11.50 -6.57 34.68
CA ASP A 186 -10.56 -5.90 33.81
C ASP A 186 -9.78 -4.82 34.58
N ILE A 187 -8.48 -4.72 34.28
CA ILE A 187 -7.57 -3.69 34.77
C ILE A 187 -7.31 -2.72 33.62
N ILE A 188 -7.78 -1.49 33.77
CA ILE A 188 -7.61 -0.40 32.82
C ILE A 188 -6.69 0.65 33.44
N SER A 189 -5.87 1.32 32.63
CA SER A 189 -4.91 2.34 33.06
C SER A 189 -5.03 3.63 32.25
N ARG A 190 -4.63 4.76 32.86
CA ARG A 190 -4.63 6.09 32.25
C ARG A 190 -3.22 6.68 32.29
N VAL A 191 -2.50 6.65 31.17
CA VAL A 191 -1.05 6.90 31.09
C VAL A 191 -0.67 7.92 30.02
N ALA A 192 0.50 8.56 30.17
CA ALA A 192 1.02 9.54 29.21
C ALA A 192 2.55 9.46 29.09
N SER A 193 3.12 9.77 27.92
CA SER A 193 4.57 9.96 27.72
C SER A 193 4.84 10.85 26.52
N ALA A 194 5.86 11.70 26.61
CA ALA A 194 6.33 12.51 25.47
C ALA A 194 7.38 11.80 24.59
N THR A 195 7.90 10.65 25.05
CA THR A 195 8.96 9.88 24.36
C THR A 195 8.53 8.46 24.03
N GLY A 196 7.58 7.90 24.78
CA GLY A 196 7.35 6.47 24.84
C GLY A 196 8.49 5.71 25.50
N GLY A 197 8.38 4.38 25.51
CA GLY A 197 9.38 3.45 26.05
C GLY A 197 9.20 3.09 27.53
N GLY A 198 8.12 3.57 28.17
CA GLY A 198 7.77 3.18 29.53
C GLY A 198 7.17 1.78 29.62
N ASN A 199 7.26 1.13 30.77
CA ASN A 199 6.65 -0.18 31.02
C ASN A 199 6.40 -0.40 32.52
N TYR A 200 5.31 -1.06 32.86
CA TYR A 200 4.94 -1.35 34.25
C TYR A 200 4.26 -2.72 34.39
N SER A 201 4.21 -3.22 35.62
CA SER A 201 3.52 -4.46 36.01
C SER A 201 2.56 -4.21 37.17
N ILE A 202 1.47 -4.95 37.22
CA ILE A 202 0.42 -4.85 38.25
C ILE A 202 0.26 -6.20 38.92
N ALA A 203 0.29 -6.22 40.25
CA ALA A 203 0.22 -7.43 41.06
C ALA A 203 -0.87 -7.35 42.15
N ILE A 204 -1.61 -8.42 42.35
CA ILE A 204 -2.65 -8.58 43.38
C ILE A 204 -2.12 -9.52 44.47
N ASN A 205 -2.05 -9.02 45.72
CA ASN A 205 -1.44 -9.70 46.87
C ASN A 205 0.01 -10.20 46.64
N GLY A 206 0.71 -9.63 45.65
CA GLY A 206 2.07 -10.01 45.25
C GLY A 206 2.18 -10.99 44.09
N ASN A 207 1.05 -11.51 43.58
CA ASN A 207 1.01 -12.27 42.33
C ASN A 207 0.86 -11.30 41.16
N ASN A 208 1.73 -11.36 40.14
CA ASN A 208 1.55 -10.56 38.92
C ASN A 208 0.24 -10.95 38.21
N VAL A 209 -0.52 -9.97 37.74
CA VAL A 209 -1.78 -10.17 36.99
C VAL A 209 -1.77 -9.51 35.62
N GLY A 210 -0.81 -8.64 35.32
CA GLY A 210 -0.68 -8.03 33.99
C GLY A 210 0.48 -7.03 33.93
N SER A 211 0.93 -6.72 32.72
CA SER A 211 1.99 -5.74 32.48
C SER A 211 1.88 -5.14 31.09
N ASP A 212 2.15 -3.84 30.96
CA ASP A 212 1.85 -3.09 29.75
C ASP A 212 2.88 -1.97 29.53
N SER A 213 2.97 -1.48 28.28
CA SER A 213 3.95 -0.50 27.80
C SER A 213 3.31 0.83 27.46
N VAL A 214 4.05 1.93 27.62
CA VAL A 214 3.57 3.28 27.30
C VAL A 214 4.30 3.79 26.07
N GLY A 215 3.55 3.90 24.97
CA GLY A 215 4.00 4.54 23.73
C GLY A 215 4.14 6.06 23.87
N ASN A 216 4.54 6.74 22.81
CA ASN A 216 4.52 8.21 22.79
C ASN A 216 3.06 8.66 22.62
N THR A 217 2.46 9.22 23.67
CA THR A 217 1.07 9.68 23.69
C THR A 217 0.92 11.14 23.21
N GLY A 218 2.01 11.74 22.73
CA GLY A 218 2.06 13.14 22.28
C GLY A 218 2.45 14.14 23.37
N GLY A 219 2.72 13.69 24.61
CA GLY A 219 3.18 14.57 25.69
C GLY A 219 2.99 14.00 27.08
N TRP A 220 3.77 14.48 28.06
CA TRP A 220 3.72 14.06 29.47
C TRP A 220 2.34 14.23 30.14
N GLN A 221 1.51 15.13 29.61
CA GLN A 221 0.18 15.44 30.14
C GLN A 221 -0.93 15.12 29.12
N THR A 222 -0.59 14.42 28.03
CA THR A 222 -1.53 13.95 27.01
C THR A 222 -1.86 12.49 27.29
N PHE A 223 -2.89 12.25 28.11
CA PHE A 223 -3.20 10.89 28.57
C PHE A 223 -4.02 10.08 27.56
N GLN A 224 -3.64 8.81 27.43
CA GLN A 224 -4.36 7.75 26.72
C GLN A 224 -4.84 6.70 27.74
N THR A 225 -5.83 5.89 27.35
CA THR A 225 -6.41 4.83 28.20
C THR A 225 -6.15 3.48 27.55
N GLN A 226 -5.63 2.52 28.31
CA GLN A 226 -5.23 1.21 27.80
C GLN A 226 -5.55 0.08 28.80
N ARG A 227 -6.01 -1.06 28.28
CA ARG A 227 -6.34 -2.28 29.04
C ARG A 227 -5.07 -3.08 29.30
N VAL A 228 -4.85 -3.49 30.55
CA VAL A 228 -3.64 -4.18 31.01
C VAL A 228 -3.84 -5.70 31.03
N ASN A 229 -4.89 -6.21 31.67
CA ASN A 229 -5.36 -7.60 31.61
C ASN A 229 -6.72 -7.78 32.33
N SER A 230 -7.34 -8.97 32.23
CA SER A 230 -8.36 -9.44 33.19
C SER A 230 -7.73 -10.18 34.38
N PHE A 231 -8.48 -10.38 35.47
CA PHE A 231 -8.19 -11.38 36.50
C PHE A 231 -9.43 -11.80 37.31
N LEU A 232 -9.49 -13.07 37.71
CA LEU A 232 -10.52 -13.58 38.62
C LEU A 232 -10.28 -13.17 40.08
N SER A 233 -11.27 -12.53 40.70
CA SER A 233 -11.31 -12.25 42.15
C SER A 233 -12.15 -13.30 42.88
N THR A 234 -11.62 -13.80 44.01
CA THR A 234 -12.38 -14.63 44.97
C THR A 234 -13.18 -13.82 46.00
N GLY A 235 -13.10 -12.50 45.94
CA GLY A 235 -13.74 -11.56 46.85
C GLY A 235 -12.99 -11.33 48.17
N GLY A 236 -12.88 -10.07 48.59
CA GLY A 236 -12.15 -9.68 49.79
C GLY A 236 -11.43 -8.33 49.66
N THR A 237 -10.51 -8.07 50.58
CA THR A 237 -9.60 -6.91 50.54
C THR A 237 -8.23 -7.38 50.08
N PHE A 238 -7.64 -6.67 49.11
CA PHE A 238 -6.40 -7.05 48.44
C PHE A 238 -5.41 -5.87 48.42
N THR A 239 -4.11 -6.17 48.46
CA THR A 239 -3.08 -5.20 48.09
C THR A 239 -2.88 -5.25 46.58
N LEU A 240 -3.24 -4.19 45.88
CA LEU A 240 -2.80 -3.97 44.49
C LEU A 240 -1.45 -3.25 44.54
N ARG A 241 -0.47 -3.74 43.79
CA ARG A 241 0.84 -3.10 43.61
C ARG A 241 1.06 -2.77 42.13
N LEU A 242 1.28 -1.50 41.83
CA LEU A 242 1.84 -1.04 40.56
C LEU A 242 3.36 -0.98 40.70
N THR A 243 4.11 -1.56 39.76
CA THR A 243 5.58 -1.53 39.73
C THR A 243 6.06 -0.94 38.40
N ILE A 244 6.92 0.07 38.46
CA ILE A 244 7.57 0.69 37.31
C ILE A 244 8.73 -0.21 36.88
N ASN A 245 8.59 -0.86 35.74
CA ASN A 245 9.63 -1.74 35.18
C ASN A 245 10.65 -0.89 34.39
N THR A 246 10.15 0.03 33.56
CA THR A 246 10.91 1.06 32.84
C THR A 246 10.19 2.40 32.97
N GLY A 247 10.94 3.44 33.34
CA GLY A 247 10.44 4.79 33.57
C GLY A 247 10.06 5.56 32.30
N SER A 248 10.06 6.89 32.37
CA SER A 248 9.70 7.79 31.25
C SER A 248 8.23 7.72 30.83
N PHE A 249 7.33 7.57 31.81
CA PHE A 249 5.89 7.80 31.63
C PHE A 249 5.23 8.36 32.90
N ASN A 250 4.04 8.92 32.72
CA ASN A 250 3.16 9.44 33.75
C ASN A 250 1.91 8.55 33.86
N ILE A 251 1.34 8.40 35.05
CA ILE A 251 0.09 7.64 35.29
C ILE A 251 -0.87 8.44 36.18
N ASN A 252 -2.11 8.59 35.72
CA ASN A 252 -3.18 9.34 36.38
C ASN A 252 -3.99 8.42 37.30
N TRP A 253 -4.52 7.32 36.77
CA TRP A 253 -5.29 6.35 37.54
C TRP A 253 -5.23 4.93 36.97
N LEU A 254 -5.62 3.97 37.81
CA LEU A 254 -6.04 2.63 37.41
C LEU A 254 -7.56 2.50 37.63
N GLN A 255 -8.25 1.74 36.80
CA GLN A 255 -9.68 1.45 36.93
C GLN A 255 -9.85 -0.06 36.94
N ILE A 256 -10.60 -0.56 37.92
CA ILE A 256 -10.91 -1.98 38.08
C ILE A 256 -12.41 -2.13 37.81
N SER A 257 -12.75 -2.75 36.68
CA SER A 257 -14.12 -2.88 36.16
C SER A 257 -14.52 -4.36 36.16
N LEU A 258 -15.66 -4.71 36.75
CA LEU A 258 -16.16 -6.08 36.70
C LEU A 258 -16.65 -6.37 35.27
N VAL A 259 -16.27 -7.52 34.73
CA VAL A 259 -16.71 -8.01 33.40
C VAL A 259 -17.57 -9.26 33.56
N ILE A 260 -18.31 -9.60 32.50
CA ILE A 260 -18.98 -10.91 32.38
C ILE A 260 -17.92 -11.92 31.91
N ASP A 261 -17.94 -13.10 32.53
CA ASP A 261 -17.01 -14.23 32.37
C ASP A 261 -17.88 -15.48 32.62
N ASP A 262 -18.23 -16.18 31.54
CA ASP A 262 -19.26 -17.24 31.54
C ASP A 262 -18.72 -18.60 32.01
N ASP A 263 -17.46 -18.93 31.68
CA ASP A 263 -16.84 -20.20 32.06
C ASP A 263 -16.04 -20.11 33.38
N LEU A 264 -15.73 -18.89 33.84
CA LEU A 264 -15.01 -18.53 35.07
C LEU A 264 -13.52 -18.90 35.08
N ASP A 265 -12.85 -18.89 33.93
CA ASP A 265 -11.39 -19.03 33.86
C ASP A 265 -10.62 -17.80 34.37
N GLY A 266 -11.19 -16.60 34.23
CA GLY A 266 -10.59 -15.32 34.60
C GLY A 266 -10.37 -14.30 33.47
N VAL A 267 -10.80 -14.58 32.24
CA VAL A 267 -10.90 -13.65 31.10
C VAL A 267 -12.38 -13.29 30.85
N GLY A 268 -12.66 -12.03 30.50
CA GLY A 268 -14.04 -11.61 30.20
C GLY A 268 -14.47 -11.96 28.77
N ASN A 269 -15.77 -12.28 28.58
CA ASN A 269 -16.35 -12.76 27.31
C ASN A 269 -16.00 -11.92 26.07
N ASP A 270 -15.84 -10.60 26.21
CA ASP A 270 -15.45 -9.68 25.11
C ASP A 270 -14.03 -9.92 24.56
N TYR A 271 -13.20 -10.68 25.27
CA TYR A 271 -11.78 -10.95 24.96
C TYR A 271 -11.40 -12.43 25.00
N ASP A 272 -12.30 -13.30 25.46
CA ASP A 272 -12.13 -14.75 25.47
C ASP A 272 -12.42 -15.34 24.07
N LEU A 273 -11.52 -16.21 23.62
CA LEU A 273 -11.62 -16.92 22.34
C LEU A 273 -11.98 -18.42 22.51
N CYS A 274 -12.11 -18.91 23.75
CA CYS A 274 -12.20 -20.33 24.08
C CYS A 274 -13.43 -20.77 24.89
N LEU A 275 -14.22 -19.85 25.48
CA LEU A 275 -15.66 -19.90 25.87
C LEU A 275 -16.17 -21.08 26.74
N ASN A 276 -15.36 -22.10 27.01
CA ASN A 276 -15.70 -23.33 27.71
C ASN A 276 -14.48 -23.89 28.48
N THR A 277 -13.52 -23.02 28.81
CA THR A 277 -12.26 -23.36 29.45
C THR A 277 -12.49 -23.79 30.91
N PRO A 278 -11.86 -24.89 31.39
CA PRO A 278 -12.10 -25.35 32.75
C PRO A 278 -11.57 -24.37 33.80
N VAL A 279 -12.44 -23.85 34.67
CA VAL A 279 -12.09 -23.04 35.87
C VAL A 279 -10.79 -23.52 36.53
N ASN A 280 -9.80 -22.64 36.66
CA ASN A 280 -8.42 -22.91 37.12
C ASN A 280 -7.51 -23.69 36.13
N ALA A 281 -7.78 -23.69 34.84
CA ALA A 281 -6.81 -24.06 33.81
C ALA A 281 -5.58 -23.12 33.84
N ILE A 282 -4.49 -23.53 33.21
CA ILE A 282 -3.40 -22.60 32.85
C ILE A 282 -3.78 -22.05 31.48
N ILE A 283 -4.07 -20.75 31.43
CA ILE A 283 -4.62 -20.06 30.27
C ILE A 283 -3.67 -18.96 29.78
N ASN A 284 -3.86 -18.54 28.54
CA ASN A 284 -3.26 -17.31 28.00
C ASN A 284 -4.21 -16.10 28.16
N ASP A 285 -3.75 -14.92 27.73
CA ASP A 285 -4.47 -13.64 27.88
C ASP A 285 -5.78 -13.52 27.05
N VAL A 286 -6.22 -14.60 26.40
CA VAL A 286 -7.44 -14.73 25.59
C VAL A 286 -8.25 -16.00 25.92
N GLY A 287 -8.11 -16.52 27.15
CA GLY A 287 -8.96 -17.56 27.75
C GLY A 287 -8.67 -19.00 27.32
N CYS A 288 -7.59 -19.25 26.58
CA CYS A 288 -7.33 -20.56 26.00
C CYS A 288 -6.31 -21.37 26.81
N SER A 289 -6.64 -22.64 27.09
CA SER A 289 -5.81 -23.60 27.82
C SER A 289 -4.65 -24.16 27.01
N ASP A 290 -3.73 -24.88 27.67
CA ASP A 290 -2.78 -25.83 27.08
C ASP A 290 -3.21 -27.24 27.53
N THR A 291 -3.78 -28.02 26.61
CA THR A 291 -4.46 -29.30 26.93
C THR A 291 -3.52 -30.50 27.07
N ASP A 292 -2.40 -30.56 26.32
CA ASP A 292 -1.44 -31.69 26.40
C ASP A 292 -0.14 -31.39 27.17
N SER A 293 0.07 -30.12 27.53
CA SER A 293 1.17 -29.59 28.34
C SER A 293 2.54 -29.61 27.66
N ASP A 294 2.59 -29.39 26.34
CA ASP A 294 3.85 -29.16 25.61
C ASP A 294 4.43 -27.74 25.76
N GLY A 295 3.60 -26.76 26.14
CA GLY A 295 3.95 -25.34 26.30
C GLY A 295 3.34 -24.39 25.25
N VAL A 296 2.53 -24.88 24.31
CA VAL A 296 1.74 -24.09 23.35
C VAL A 296 0.24 -24.22 23.70
N PHE A 297 -0.47 -23.09 23.68
CA PHE A 297 -1.90 -23.07 24.01
C PHE A 297 -2.77 -23.54 22.84
N ASP A 298 -3.92 -24.14 23.14
CA ASP A 298 -4.85 -24.85 22.24
C ASP A 298 -5.36 -23.99 21.05
N ASN A 299 -5.24 -22.66 21.12
CA ASN A 299 -5.59 -21.72 20.05
C ASN A 299 -4.43 -21.32 19.12
N LEU A 300 -3.21 -21.74 19.46
CA LEU A 300 -1.97 -21.55 18.68
C LEU A 300 -1.38 -22.89 18.20
N ASP A 301 -1.68 -23.96 18.94
CA ASP A 301 -1.29 -25.33 18.64
C ASP A 301 -2.04 -25.92 17.42
N ASN A 302 -1.28 -26.65 16.59
CA ASN A 302 -1.76 -27.38 15.42
C ASN A 302 -1.55 -28.90 15.54
N CYS A 303 -0.97 -29.36 16.65
CA CYS A 303 -0.53 -30.72 16.94
C CYS A 303 -1.00 -31.24 18.34
N PRO A 304 -2.31 -31.18 18.71
CA PRO A 304 -2.85 -31.28 20.09
C PRO A 304 -2.80 -32.66 20.78
N ASN A 305 -1.75 -33.44 20.54
CA ASN A 305 -1.46 -34.71 21.22
C ASN A 305 0.08 -34.91 21.35
N THR A 306 0.87 -33.84 21.40
CA THR A 306 2.33 -33.91 21.47
C THR A 306 2.78 -34.45 22.84
N PRO A 307 3.77 -35.36 22.93
CA PRO A 307 4.14 -35.92 24.22
C PRO A 307 4.86 -34.91 25.11
N ILE A 308 4.43 -34.75 26.36
CA ILE A 308 5.13 -33.96 27.38
C ILE A 308 6.64 -34.30 27.45
N ASP A 309 7.47 -33.28 27.69
CA ASP A 309 8.95 -33.27 27.56
C ASP A 309 9.49 -33.39 26.11
N THR A 310 8.66 -33.29 25.07
CA THR A 310 9.12 -33.13 23.67
C THR A 310 9.56 -31.68 23.40
N ASN A 311 10.59 -31.46 22.58
CA ASN A 311 10.87 -30.11 22.05
C ASN A 311 9.85 -29.80 20.96
N VAL A 312 9.17 -28.66 21.05
CA VAL A 312 8.13 -28.26 20.10
C VAL A 312 8.44 -26.94 19.41
N ASP A 313 7.84 -26.73 18.23
CA ASP A 313 7.91 -25.46 17.52
C ASP A 313 6.82 -24.48 18.00
N ALA A 314 6.68 -23.35 17.31
CA ALA A 314 5.69 -22.32 17.68
C ALA A 314 4.22 -22.73 17.41
N PHE A 315 3.98 -23.97 16.98
CA PHE A 315 2.68 -24.53 16.63
C PHE A 315 2.40 -25.88 17.34
N GLY A 316 3.13 -26.19 18.42
CA GLY A 316 2.97 -27.42 19.23
C GLY A 316 3.46 -28.70 18.55
N CYS A 317 4.18 -28.60 17.43
CA CYS A 317 4.61 -29.76 16.64
C CYS A 317 6.04 -30.19 16.98
N GLU A 318 6.31 -31.51 16.98
CA GLU A 318 7.63 -32.11 17.32
C GLU A 318 8.79 -31.47 16.52
N ALA A 319 9.60 -30.66 17.20
CA ALA A 319 10.70 -29.91 16.61
C ALA A 319 11.98 -30.76 16.56
N ILE A 320 12.34 -31.17 15.34
CA ILE A 320 13.63 -31.81 15.05
C ILE A 320 14.77 -30.80 15.25
N GLU A 321 15.80 -31.16 16.02
CA GLU A 321 17.02 -30.36 16.17
C GLU A 321 17.80 -30.35 14.84
N GLN A 322 17.56 -29.33 14.02
CA GLN A 322 18.13 -29.19 12.66
C GLN A 322 19.66 -29.16 12.68
N LEU A 323 20.26 -30.06 11.90
CA LEU A 323 21.70 -30.11 11.67
C LEU A 323 22.08 -29.18 10.51
N ILE A 324 23.15 -28.40 10.67
CA ILE A 324 23.61 -27.45 9.65
C ILE A 324 24.61 -28.16 8.74
N GLU A 325 24.10 -28.85 7.71
CA GLU A 325 24.94 -29.53 6.71
C GLU A 325 25.48 -28.59 5.63
N VAL A 326 24.90 -27.41 5.44
CA VAL A 326 25.33 -26.43 4.43
C VAL A 326 25.65 -25.09 5.09
N ALA A 327 26.64 -24.39 4.55
CA ALA A 327 26.96 -22.99 4.82
C ALA A 327 27.47 -22.33 3.52
N PHE A 328 28.00 -21.11 3.61
CA PHE A 328 28.61 -20.42 2.49
C PHE A 328 29.85 -19.62 2.92
N GLU A 329 30.80 -19.44 2.00
CA GLU A 329 31.99 -18.62 2.19
C GLU A 329 32.49 -18.13 0.81
N ASN A 330 32.78 -16.84 0.65
CA ASN A 330 33.22 -16.23 -0.62
C ASN A 330 32.30 -16.57 -1.83
N ASP A 331 31.01 -16.29 -1.68
CA ASP A 331 29.96 -16.40 -2.71
C ASP A 331 29.73 -17.81 -3.29
N ILE A 332 30.19 -18.85 -2.60
CA ILE A 332 29.96 -20.27 -2.91
C ILE A 332 29.46 -21.05 -1.68
N LEU A 333 28.72 -22.13 -1.92
CA LEU A 333 28.32 -23.09 -0.90
C LEU A 333 29.51 -23.90 -0.40
N VAL A 334 29.53 -24.13 0.92
CA VAL A 334 30.50 -24.99 1.61
C VAL A 334 29.77 -25.92 2.60
N GLY A 335 30.43 -26.99 3.05
CA GLY A 335 29.92 -27.84 4.11
C GLY A 335 29.64 -27.05 5.39
N GLY A 336 28.44 -27.19 5.94
CA GLY A 336 28.03 -26.58 7.21
C GLY A 336 28.69 -27.22 8.43
N LYS A 337 28.43 -26.66 9.62
CA LYS A 337 29.14 -27.02 10.88
C LYS A 337 28.99 -28.50 11.27
N ASP A 338 27.87 -29.13 10.91
CA ASP A 338 27.52 -30.51 11.26
C ASP A 338 27.72 -31.49 10.08
N SER A 339 28.14 -30.96 8.92
CA SER A 339 28.46 -31.77 7.73
C SER A 339 29.69 -32.67 7.95
N THR A 340 29.89 -33.64 7.06
CA THR A 340 31.07 -34.50 7.11
C THR A 340 32.40 -33.79 6.82
N ASN A 341 32.38 -32.63 6.15
CA ASN A 341 33.57 -31.82 5.84
C ASN A 341 33.27 -30.30 5.94
N PRO A 342 33.17 -29.71 7.14
CA PRO A 342 32.84 -28.31 7.31
C PRO A 342 33.85 -27.36 6.62
N GLY A 343 33.35 -26.36 5.89
CA GLY A 343 34.14 -25.37 5.14
C GLY A 343 34.68 -25.85 3.78
N PHE A 344 34.46 -27.11 3.37
CA PHE A 344 34.86 -27.58 2.04
C PHE A 344 33.79 -27.23 1.01
N THR A 345 34.22 -26.77 -0.18
CA THR A 345 33.34 -26.38 -1.29
C THR A 345 32.36 -27.47 -1.68
N LEU A 346 31.12 -27.07 -1.96
CA LEU A 346 30.08 -27.93 -2.49
C LEU A 346 29.88 -27.69 -3.99
N TYR A 347 29.70 -28.78 -4.71
CA TYR A 347 29.62 -28.83 -6.17
C TYR A 347 28.31 -29.47 -6.63
N THR A 348 27.85 -29.07 -7.82
CA THR A 348 26.75 -29.70 -8.57
C THR A 348 27.27 -30.31 -9.87
N PHE A 349 26.47 -31.18 -10.51
CA PHE A 349 26.88 -32.00 -11.65
C PHE A 349 25.90 -31.91 -12.82
N ASP A 350 26.38 -31.57 -14.02
CA ASP A 350 25.57 -31.37 -15.23
C ASP A 350 24.70 -32.58 -15.59
N ASN A 351 25.14 -33.80 -15.26
CA ASN A 351 24.40 -35.02 -15.57
C ASN A 351 23.28 -35.33 -14.56
N ASP A 352 23.11 -34.55 -13.50
CA ASP A 352 21.95 -34.65 -12.60
C ASP A 352 20.76 -33.79 -13.09
N ILE A 353 21.00 -32.86 -14.03
CA ILE A 353 19.97 -31.97 -14.62
C ILE A 353 18.84 -32.79 -15.26
N GLY A 354 17.59 -32.47 -14.89
CA GLY A 354 16.40 -33.14 -15.42
C GLY A 354 16.19 -34.57 -14.95
N SER A 355 16.77 -34.97 -13.81
CA SER A 355 16.61 -36.30 -13.23
C SER A 355 16.06 -36.26 -11.80
N GLU A 356 15.31 -37.30 -11.40
CA GLU A 356 14.62 -37.41 -10.10
C GLU A 356 15.58 -37.69 -8.91
N GLY A 357 16.87 -37.39 -9.03
CA GLY A 357 17.88 -37.66 -8.00
C GLY A 357 19.32 -37.56 -8.52
N SER A 358 20.24 -38.28 -7.89
CA SER A 358 21.67 -38.26 -8.23
C SER A 358 22.01 -39.34 -9.28
N ASN A 359 22.64 -38.96 -10.40
CA ASN A 359 23.33 -39.87 -11.30
C ASN A 359 24.76 -40.22 -10.81
N CYS A 360 25.40 -39.39 -9.98
CA CYS A 360 26.70 -39.71 -9.39
C CYS A 360 26.62 -40.78 -8.28
N ASN A 361 26.76 -42.05 -8.67
CA ASN A 361 26.67 -43.22 -7.78
C ASN A 361 27.95 -44.07 -7.80
N ASN A 362 28.09 -44.97 -6.82
CA ASN A 362 29.17 -45.96 -6.73
C ASN A 362 30.58 -45.33 -6.86
N SER A 363 31.31 -45.64 -7.93
CA SER A 363 32.66 -45.11 -8.19
C SER A 363 32.70 -43.61 -8.49
N CYS A 364 31.59 -43.00 -8.90
CA CYS A 364 31.50 -41.54 -9.01
C CYS A 364 31.51 -40.92 -7.61
N ALA A 365 30.61 -41.39 -6.73
CA ALA A 365 30.50 -40.99 -5.33
C ALA A 365 31.73 -41.30 -4.46
N THR A 366 32.73 -42.02 -5.00
CA THR A 366 34.03 -42.24 -4.36
C THR A 366 34.99 -41.06 -4.58
N ASN A 367 34.86 -40.35 -5.70
CA ASN A 367 35.64 -39.15 -6.01
C ASN A 367 34.88 -37.85 -5.67
N TRP A 368 33.55 -37.94 -5.67
CA TRP A 368 32.62 -36.86 -5.35
C TRP A 368 31.68 -37.28 -4.22
N PRO A 369 32.12 -37.27 -2.94
CA PRO A 369 31.29 -37.73 -1.84
C PRO A 369 30.02 -36.87 -1.70
N PRO A 370 28.81 -37.46 -1.68
CA PRO A 370 27.57 -36.70 -1.53
C PRO A 370 27.49 -36.05 -0.14
N LEU A 371 26.90 -34.86 -0.07
CA LEU A 371 26.52 -34.27 1.22
C LEU A 371 25.27 -34.98 1.75
N LEU A 372 25.47 -35.89 2.70
CA LEU A 372 24.38 -36.67 3.30
C LEU A 372 23.69 -35.88 4.41
N VAL A 373 22.37 -36.06 4.51
CA VAL A 373 21.48 -35.46 5.51
C VAL A 373 20.99 -36.55 6.45
N THR A 374 21.00 -36.29 7.76
CA THR A 374 20.75 -37.34 8.77
C THR A 374 19.53 -37.15 9.67
N ASP A 375 19.00 -35.93 9.76
CA ASP A 375 17.74 -35.60 10.45
C ASP A 375 16.52 -35.72 9.51
N GLY A 376 16.74 -35.52 8.21
CA GLY A 376 15.75 -35.57 7.13
C GLY A 376 15.58 -34.25 6.36
N ILE A 377 16.13 -33.14 6.87
CA ILE A 377 15.91 -31.78 6.36
C ILE A 377 17.27 -31.11 6.13
N ALA A 378 17.68 -31.00 4.86
CA ALA A 378 18.92 -30.29 4.49
C ALA A 378 18.87 -28.84 4.98
N SER A 379 19.69 -28.48 5.98
CA SER A 379 19.58 -27.18 6.64
C SER A 379 20.90 -26.37 6.65
N GLY A 380 20.76 -25.06 6.87
CA GLY A 380 21.88 -24.13 7.06
C GLY A 380 21.94 -22.95 6.07
N VAL A 381 21.30 -23.06 4.91
CA VAL A 381 21.01 -21.95 3.98
C VAL A 381 19.61 -22.15 3.36
N PRO A 382 18.97 -21.10 2.80
CA PRO A 382 17.69 -21.25 2.10
C PRO A 382 17.81 -21.97 0.75
N ASN A 383 16.66 -22.28 0.14
CA ASN A 383 16.52 -22.99 -1.14
C ASN A 383 17.21 -24.38 -1.19
N LEU A 384 17.39 -24.99 -0.02
CA LEU A 384 17.75 -26.39 0.14
C LEU A 384 16.53 -27.31 0.01
N SER A 385 16.83 -28.55 -0.35
CA SER A 385 15.92 -29.66 -0.60
C SER A 385 16.66 -30.97 -0.35
N THR A 386 15.95 -32.10 -0.33
CA THR A 386 16.57 -33.42 -0.20
C THR A 386 16.20 -34.34 -1.37
N ILE A 387 17.15 -35.21 -1.73
CA ILE A 387 16.96 -36.26 -2.74
C ILE A 387 17.32 -37.63 -2.15
N ILE A 388 16.57 -38.67 -2.55
CA ILE A 388 16.84 -40.05 -2.15
C ILE A 388 17.79 -40.68 -3.17
N ARG A 389 18.95 -41.17 -2.70
CA ARG A 389 19.95 -41.83 -3.53
C ARG A 389 19.60 -43.30 -3.82
N ASN A 390 20.20 -43.88 -4.85
CA ASN A 390 19.97 -45.29 -5.25
C ASN A 390 20.36 -46.34 -4.19
N ASP A 391 21.12 -45.94 -3.17
CA ASP A 391 21.52 -46.75 -2.01
C ASP A 391 20.56 -46.59 -0.80
N GLY A 392 19.55 -45.72 -0.92
CA GLY A 392 18.58 -45.42 0.13
C GLY A 392 19.00 -44.32 1.12
N THR A 393 20.14 -43.65 0.88
CA THR A 393 20.57 -42.50 1.72
C THR A 393 19.98 -41.18 1.23
N THR A 394 19.74 -40.26 2.16
CA THR A 394 19.26 -38.89 1.86
C THR A 394 20.45 -37.96 1.61
N GLN A 395 20.39 -37.17 0.55
CA GLN A 395 21.42 -36.19 0.18
C GLN A 395 20.80 -34.79 0.07
N ALA A 396 21.56 -33.77 0.50
CA ALA A 396 21.20 -32.36 0.32
C ALA A 396 21.28 -31.94 -1.15
N ALA A 397 20.34 -31.10 -1.58
CA ALA A 397 20.29 -30.53 -2.92
C ALA A 397 19.91 -29.04 -2.83
N TYR A 398 20.57 -28.18 -3.60
CA TYR A 398 20.25 -26.74 -3.68
C TYR A 398 19.55 -26.47 -5.01
N GLN A 399 18.39 -25.81 -5.00
CA GLN A 399 17.56 -25.63 -6.19
C GLN A 399 17.35 -26.97 -6.96
N SER A 400 17.02 -28.04 -6.21
CA SER A 400 16.90 -29.44 -6.69
C SER A 400 18.17 -30.08 -7.29
N LYS A 401 19.32 -29.41 -7.33
CA LYS A 401 20.60 -29.96 -7.81
C LYS A 401 21.35 -30.64 -6.65
N PRO A 402 21.67 -31.95 -6.70
CA PRO A 402 22.35 -32.65 -5.60
C PRO A 402 23.74 -32.07 -5.30
N LEU A 403 24.08 -31.92 -4.02
CA LEU A 403 25.33 -31.31 -3.55
C LEU A 403 26.39 -32.37 -3.16
N TYR A 404 27.63 -32.15 -3.57
CA TYR A 404 28.74 -33.07 -3.33
C TYR A 404 30.01 -32.32 -2.91
N PHE A 405 30.87 -32.96 -2.12
CA PHE A 405 32.27 -32.57 -1.94
C PHE A 405 33.14 -33.12 -3.07
N PHE A 406 34.37 -32.61 -3.21
CA PHE A 406 35.39 -33.17 -4.10
C PHE A 406 36.58 -33.76 -3.32
N ILE A 407 37.01 -34.99 -3.64
CA ILE A 407 38.14 -35.64 -2.96
C ILE A 407 39.52 -35.00 -3.28
N GLY A 408 39.59 -34.12 -4.26
CA GLY A 408 40.81 -33.35 -4.59
C GLY A 408 41.04 -32.15 -3.68
N ASP A 409 39.98 -31.63 -3.04
CA ASP A 409 40.11 -30.52 -2.09
C ASP A 409 40.70 -31.06 -0.77
N ASN A 410 41.86 -30.52 -0.39
CA ASN A 410 42.63 -30.97 0.79
C ASN A 410 42.50 -30.03 2.00
N SER A 411 41.78 -28.91 1.84
CA SER A 411 41.41 -27.97 2.90
C SER A 411 40.14 -27.20 2.51
N ALA A 412 39.47 -26.61 3.50
CA ALA A 412 38.40 -25.64 3.31
C ALA A 412 38.78 -24.53 2.30
N GLY A 413 37.79 -24.02 1.57
CA GLY A 413 37.95 -22.96 0.57
C GLY A 413 38.75 -23.33 -0.70
N MET A 414 39.10 -24.59 -0.92
CA MET A 414 39.63 -25.06 -2.21
C MET A 414 38.49 -25.30 -3.22
N THR A 415 38.73 -24.96 -4.48
CA THR A 415 37.77 -25.09 -5.59
C THR A 415 38.31 -25.96 -6.73
N GLU A 416 39.22 -26.90 -6.43
CA GLU A 416 39.98 -27.68 -7.43
C GLU A 416 39.09 -28.66 -8.22
N GLY A 417 37.83 -28.85 -7.81
CA GLY A 417 36.82 -29.60 -8.55
C GLY A 417 36.13 -28.80 -9.67
N ASN A 418 36.25 -27.47 -9.69
CA ASN A 418 35.46 -26.64 -10.60
C ASN A 418 35.84 -26.86 -12.08
N GLU A 419 34.85 -26.81 -12.97
CA GLU A 419 34.91 -27.13 -14.40
C GLU A 419 35.36 -28.57 -14.75
N LEU A 420 35.66 -29.44 -13.77
CA LEU A 420 36.20 -30.78 -14.04
C LEU A 420 35.16 -31.76 -14.59
N ALA A 421 34.99 -31.76 -15.92
CA ALA A 421 34.14 -32.69 -16.66
C ALA A 421 32.64 -32.61 -16.30
N GLY A 422 32.13 -31.37 -16.24
CA GLY A 422 30.72 -31.05 -15.98
C GLY A 422 30.36 -30.92 -14.50
N TRP A 423 31.36 -30.65 -13.66
CA TRP A 423 31.22 -30.36 -12.24
C TRP A 423 31.50 -28.88 -11.99
N HIS A 424 30.64 -28.22 -11.20
CA HIS A 424 30.70 -26.78 -10.96
C HIS A 424 30.58 -26.48 -9.47
N SER A 425 31.38 -25.56 -8.95
CA SER A 425 31.23 -25.06 -7.58
C SER A 425 29.92 -24.28 -7.46
N GLN A 426 29.05 -24.64 -6.52
CA GLN A 426 27.72 -24.04 -6.44
C GLN A 426 27.79 -22.63 -5.84
N ALA A 427 27.59 -21.61 -6.68
CA ALA A 427 27.47 -20.22 -6.25
C ALA A 427 26.26 -20.02 -5.32
N TYR A 428 26.41 -19.14 -4.33
CA TYR A 428 25.38 -18.79 -3.35
C TYR A 428 25.68 -17.41 -2.75
N GLY A 429 24.65 -16.65 -2.37
CA GLY A 429 24.83 -15.35 -1.71
C GLY A 429 24.94 -14.16 -2.66
N LEU A 430 25.12 -14.40 -3.98
CA LEU A 430 24.82 -13.40 -5.01
C LEU A 430 23.37 -12.92 -4.87
N PHE A 431 22.41 -13.86 -4.82
CA PHE A 431 20.99 -13.60 -4.59
C PHE A 431 20.42 -14.62 -3.58
N GLY A 432 20.47 -14.27 -2.30
CA GLY A 432 19.65 -14.91 -1.27
C GLY A 432 18.19 -14.45 -1.36
N ASP A 433 17.34 -14.97 -0.48
CA ASP A 433 15.90 -14.69 -0.52
C ASP A 433 15.61 -13.17 -0.47
N THR A 434 14.77 -12.72 -1.39
CA THR A 434 14.35 -11.31 -1.47
C THR A 434 13.46 -10.98 -0.27
N VAL A 435 13.90 -10.04 0.55
CA VAL A 435 13.11 -9.54 1.68
C VAL A 435 12.08 -8.53 1.16
N PRO A 436 10.76 -8.73 1.37
CA PRO A 436 9.73 -7.78 0.91
C PRO A 436 9.89 -6.39 1.53
N LEU A 437 9.75 -5.32 0.73
CA LEU A 437 9.97 -3.95 1.20
C LEU A 437 8.98 -3.55 2.31
N TYR A 438 7.76 -4.09 2.24
CA TYR A 438 6.71 -3.89 3.25
C TYR A 438 6.01 -5.21 3.60
N THR A 439 5.64 -5.37 4.86
CA THR A 439 5.05 -6.59 5.44
C THR A 439 3.97 -6.25 6.47
N SER A 440 3.35 -7.25 7.09
CA SER A 440 2.40 -7.07 8.20
C SER A 440 2.95 -6.32 9.41
N SER A 441 4.28 -6.20 9.57
CA SER A 441 4.92 -5.39 10.62
C SER A 441 5.29 -3.96 10.18
N THR A 442 5.00 -3.58 8.93
CA THR A 442 5.19 -2.20 8.46
C THR A 442 4.18 -1.26 9.10
N VAL A 443 4.67 -0.22 9.79
CA VAL A 443 3.83 0.85 10.35
C VAL A 443 3.14 1.61 9.20
N GLN A 444 1.83 1.79 9.33
CA GLN A 444 0.99 2.41 8.30
C GLN A 444 0.46 3.76 8.76
N GLU A 445 0.43 4.73 7.85
CA GLU A 445 -0.37 5.95 8.03
C GLU A 445 -1.87 5.61 8.07
N HIS A 446 -2.68 6.41 8.77
CA HIS A 446 -4.12 6.18 8.89
C HIS A 446 -4.83 6.13 7.52
N ALA A 447 -6.00 5.48 7.44
CA ALA A 447 -6.69 5.33 6.16
C ALA A 447 -7.36 6.65 5.69
N VAL A 448 -7.17 7.02 4.41
CA VAL A 448 -7.88 8.12 3.73
C VAL A 448 -9.40 8.01 3.87
N ILE A 449 -9.92 6.78 3.95
CA ILE A 449 -11.35 6.45 4.06
C ILE A 449 -11.47 5.33 5.09
N TYR A 450 -12.35 5.50 6.08
CA TYR A 450 -12.67 4.49 7.09
C TYR A 450 -14.12 4.66 7.54
N GLU A 451 -14.67 3.66 8.24
CA GLU A 451 -16.03 3.69 8.76
C GLU A 451 -16.03 3.79 10.29
N THR A 452 -17.05 4.45 10.82
CA THR A 452 -17.45 4.37 12.24
C THR A 452 -18.85 3.76 12.31
N ASN A 453 -19.38 3.56 13.52
CA ASN A 453 -20.75 3.08 13.71
C ASN A 453 -21.80 3.99 13.02
N ASP A 454 -21.54 5.31 12.99
CA ASP A 454 -22.50 6.35 12.59
C ASP A 454 -22.16 7.05 11.25
N ALA A 455 -20.95 6.88 10.70
CA ALA A 455 -20.54 7.57 9.47
C ALA A 455 -19.49 6.83 8.64
N VAL A 456 -19.37 7.21 7.36
CA VAL A 456 -18.18 6.99 6.53
C VAL A 456 -17.32 8.26 6.59
N ILE A 457 -16.06 8.12 6.98
CA ILE A 457 -15.09 9.22 7.05
C ILE A 457 -14.29 9.30 5.76
N THR A 458 -13.91 10.50 5.33
CA THR A 458 -12.93 10.72 4.26
C THR A 458 -12.04 11.90 4.62
N MET A 459 -10.72 11.67 4.68
CA MET A 459 -9.72 12.65 5.06
C MET A 459 -8.71 12.85 3.94
N PHE A 460 -8.51 14.09 3.50
CA PHE A 460 -7.69 14.41 2.32
C PHE A 460 -7.06 15.80 2.40
N ALA A 461 -6.19 16.14 1.44
CA ALA A 461 -5.57 17.46 1.31
C ALA A 461 -5.81 18.11 -0.06
N ASP A 462 -5.73 19.45 -0.10
CA ASP A 462 -5.75 20.28 -1.32
C ASP A 462 -4.71 21.41 -1.28
N ARG A 463 -4.52 22.09 -2.42
CA ARG A 463 -3.73 23.29 -2.63
C ARG A 463 -4.52 24.40 -3.35
N GLY A 464 -4.06 25.64 -3.23
CA GLY A 464 -4.59 26.75 -4.03
C GLY A 464 -4.30 26.60 -5.54
N ARG A 465 -5.24 27.08 -6.37
CA ARG A 465 -5.15 27.13 -7.86
C ARG A 465 -5.50 28.51 -8.42
N ASP A 466 -5.14 28.73 -9.69
CA ASP A 466 -5.28 30.01 -10.40
C ASP A 466 -6.57 30.13 -11.26
N ARG A 467 -7.13 29.00 -11.69
CA ARG A 467 -8.36 28.87 -12.50
C ARG A 467 -9.18 27.66 -12.09
N HIS A 468 -10.42 27.58 -12.58
CA HIS A 468 -11.33 26.44 -12.37
C HIS A 468 -11.01 25.29 -13.35
N ALA A 469 -11.25 24.04 -12.97
CA ALA A 469 -10.84 22.85 -13.75
C ALA A 469 -11.42 22.76 -15.17
N LYS A 470 -12.46 23.53 -15.48
CA LYS A 470 -13.21 23.49 -16.75
C LYS A 470 -13.04 24.75 -17.61
N GLU A 471 -12.18 25.70 -17.22
CA GLU A 471 -11.96 26.96 -17.97
C GLU A 471 -10.90 26.83 -19.08
N ASP A 472 -11.28 26.22 -20.20
CA ASP A 472 -10.45 26.01 -21.40
C ASP A 472 -9.78 27.30 -21.92
N GLN A 473 -10.46 28.45 -21.77
CA GLN A 473 -9.98 29.75 -22.22
C GLN A 473 -8.75 30.30 -21.46
N PHE A 474 -8.22 29.58 -20.46
CA PHE A 474 -7.13 30.09 -19.63
C PHE A 474 -5.84 29.27 -19.55
N GLN A 475 -5.88 27.93 -19.59
CA GLN A 475 -4.70 27.06 -19.39
C GLN A 475 -3.90 27.36 -18.08
N GLN A 476 -4.57 27.47 -16.92
CA GLN A 476 -3.92 27.80 -15.62
C GLN A 476 -4.57 27.12 -14.39
N TYR A 477 -4.94 25.84 -14.49
CA TYR A 477 -5.48 25.03 -13.38
C TYR A 477 -4.43 24.10 -12.76
N ASP A 478 -3.61 23.45 -13.59
CA ASP A 478 -2.55 22.53 -13.16
C ASP A 478 -1.26 23.29 -12.76
N HIS A 479 -1.12 24.55 -13.19
CA HIS A 479 -0.13 25.51 -12.70
C HIS A 479 0.05 25.54 -11.15
N TYR A 480 1.27 25.80 -10.69
CA TYR A 480 1.62 26.00 -9.27
C TYR A 480 1.89 27.49 -8.98
N LEU A 481 1.23 28.04 -7.95
CA LEU A 481 1.37 29.44 -7.52
C LEU A 481 2.76 29.70 -6.91
N SER A 482 3.35 30.88 -7.11
CA SER A 482 4.56 31.26 -6.34
C SER A 482 4.32 31.20 -4.83
N HIS A 483 5.32 30.68 -4.10
CA HIS A 483 5.24 30.29 -2.69
C HIS A 483 4.17 29.23 -2.35
N TYR A 484 3.85 28.30 -3.27
CA TYR A 484 2.85 27.23 -3.09
C TYR A 484 3.02 26.38 -1.81
N TRP A 485 4.23 26.32 -1.23
CA TRP A 485 4.51 25.58 0.02
C TRP A 485 4.29 26.39 1.30
N THR A 486 3.99 27.70 1.24
CA THR A 486 3.61 28.50 2.43
C THR A 486 2.13 28.82 2.40
N HIS A 487 1.42 28.59 3.50
CA HIS A 487 0.05 29.07 3.74
C HIS A 487 -1.05 28.59 2.76
N ARG A 488 -0.73 27.72 1.78
CA ARG A 488 -1.55 27.43 0.58
C ARG A 488 -2.00 25.99 0.44
N THR A 489 -1.89 25.22 1.51
CA THR A 489 -2.43 23.87 1.63
C THR A 489 -3.57 23.86 2.66
N ALA A 490 -4.42 22.85 2.55
CA ALA A 490 -5.53 22.63 3.46
C ALA A 490 -5.77 21.14 3.68
N ARG A 491 -6.24 20.80 4.88
CA ARG A 491 -6.53 19.45 5.36
C ARG A 491 -8.02 19.34 5.64
N TYR A 492 -8.67 18.30 5.12
CA TYR A 492 -10.13 18.14 5.11
C TYR A 492 -10.54 16.85 5.78
N LYS A 493 -11.71 16.87 6.44
CA LYS A 493 -12.38 15.71 7.04
C LYS A 493 -13.87 15.78 6.73
N PHE A 494 -14.36 14.80 5.97
CA PHE A 494 -15.77 14.64 5.62
C PHE A 494 -16.32 13.46 6.41
N THR A 495 -17.35 13.71 7.22
CA THR A 495 -18.07 12.73 8.04
C THR A 495 -19.46 12.57 7.44
N ASP A 496 -19.63 11.55 6.60
CA ASP A 496 -20.86 11.27 5.86
C ASP A 496 -21.72 10.24 6.60
N PHE A 497 -22.82 10.70 7.18
CA PHE A 497 -23.73 9.87 7.98
C PHE A 497 -24.75 9.09 7.13
N VAL A 498 -24.78 9.28 5.80
CA VAL A 498 -25.91 8.85 4.95
C VAL A 498 -26.02 7.32 4.80
N GLU A 499 -24.89 6.61 4.76
CA GLU A 499 -24.88 5.13 4.70
C GLU A 499 -25.43 4.50 5.98
N LYS A 500 -25.10 5.07 7.15
CA LYS A 500 -25.55 4.59 8.46
C LYS A 500 -26.95 5.09 8.86
N GLY A 501 -27.74 5.55 7.87
CA GLY A 501 -29.13 5.99 8.07
C GLY A 501 -29.30 7.45 8.52
N GLY A 502 -28.23 8.23 8.57
CA GLY A 502 -28.27 9.68 8.74
C GLY A 502 -28.75 10.41 7.47
N SER A 503 -28.69 11.75 7.50
CA SER A 503 -29.20 12.60 6.39
C SER A 503 -28.30 13.80 6.09
N SER A 504 -27.03 13.73 6.46
CA SER A 504 -26.08 14.84 6.38
C SER A 504 -24.64 14.40 6.19
N ILE A 505 -23.81 15.31 5.69
CA ILE A 505 -22.36 15.26 5.70
C ILE A 505 -21.88 16.45 6.55
N LEU A 506 -21.15 16.18 7.62
CA LEU A 506 -20.35 17.20 8.32
C LEU A 506 -19.01 17.31 7.60
N ILE A 507 -18.59 18.53 7.32
CA ILE A 507 -17.36 18.85 6.60
C ILE A 507 -16.55 19.80 7.46
N GLU A 508 -15.35 19.39 7.84
CA GLU A 508 -14.40 20.13 8.65
C GLU A 508 -13.11 20.33 7.84
N TRP A 509 -12.47 21.50 7.96
CA TRP A 509 -11.17 21.72 7.34
C TRP A 509 -10.29 22.69 8.09
N VAL A 510 -8.98 22.45 7.99
CA VAL A 510 -7.91 23.29 8.56
C VAL A 510 -7.09 23.84 7.40
N THR A 511 -6.88 25.16 7.37
CA THR A 511 -5.99 25.84 6.42
C THR A 511 -4.75 26.35 7.13
N GLU A 512 -3.60 26.35 6.45
CA GLU A 512 -2.33 26.85 7.02
C GLU A 512 -2.27 28.39 7.19
N TRP A 513 -3.34 29.11 6.82
CA TRP A 513 -3.52 30.54 7.09
C TRP A 513 -5.01 30.93 7.04
N GLN A 514 -5.36 32.08 7.60
CA GLN A 514 -6.74 32.58 7.64
C GLN A 514 -7.30 32.85 6.23
N LEU A 515 -8.56 32.47 6.00
CA LEU A 515 -9.30 32.81 4.78
C LEU A 515 -10.02 34.17 4.87
N GLU A 516 -10.10 34.89 3.73
CA GLU A 516 -10.87 36.13 3.56
C GLU A 516 -12.32 35.85 3.15
N ALA A 517 -12.52 34.92 2.21
CA ALA A 517 -13.81 34.41 1.77
C ALA A 517 -13.90 32.93 2.10
N LEU A 518 -14.99 32.49 2.73
CA LEU A 518 -15.13 31.11 3.22
C LEU A 518 -15.78 30.23 2.15
N GLU A 519 -15.21 30.24 0.94
CA GLU A 519 -15.86 29.65 -0.23
C GLU A 519 -15.82 28.12 -0.21
N PHE A 520 -16.98 27.53 0.07
CA PHE A 520 -17.28 26.14 -0.21
C PHE A 520 -18.38 26.06 -1.28
N ARG A 521 -18.06 25.51 -2.46
CA ARG A 521 -19.00 25.30 -3.57
C ARG A 521 -19.26 23.81 -3.79
N ALA A 522 -20.52 23.45 -3.99
CA ALA A 522 -20.94 22.08 -4.29
C ALA A 522 -22.20 22.02 -5.16
N TRP A 523 -22.39 20.89 -5.82
CA TRP A 523 -23.49 20.61 -6.77
C TRP A 523 -23.43 21.47 -8.03
N TYR A 524 -22.86 20.93 -9.09
CA TYR A 524 -22.65 21.64 -10.35
C TYR A 524 -23.96 22.12 -11.00
N PHE A 525 -23.92 23.32 -11.60
CA PHE A 525 -25.06 23.91 -12.32
C PHE A 525 -24.72 24.29 -13.78
N GLY A 526 -23.54 24.84 -14.05
CA GLY A 526 -23.07 25.08 -15.42
C GLY A 526 -24.05 25.83 -16.33
N MET A 527 -24.62 26.95 -15.87
CA MET A 527 -25.69 27.64 -16.61
C MET A 527 -25.24 28.94 -17.29
N ASN A 528 -24.30 29.68 -16.69
CA ASN A 528 -23.74 30.92 -17.25
C ASN A 528 -22.20 30.96 -17.22
N THR A 529 -21.57 30.09 -16.44
CA THR A 529 -20.12 29.83 -16.45
C THR A 529 -19.90 28.37 -16.04
N VAL A 530 -18.81 27.78 -16.51
CA VAL A 530 -18.33 26.44 -16.16
C VAL A 530 -17.91 26.33 -14.68
N ALA A 531 -17.74 27.45 -13.97
CA ALA A 531 -17.51 27.50 -12.53
C ALA A 531 -18.81 27.74 -11.72
N GLN A 532 -20.00 27.51 -12.28
CA GLN A 532 -21.28 27.77 -11.61
C GLN A 532 -21.85 26.54 -10.89
N TYR A 533 -22.14 26.70 -9.60
CA TYR A 533 -22.71 25.69 -8.71
C TYR A 533 -24.08 26.13 -8.16
N HIS A 534 -24.90 25.19 -7.69
CA HIS A 534 -26.17 25.44 -7.00
C HIS A 534 -25.97 25.71 -5.50
N GLY A 535 -25.00 25.04 -4.88
CA GLY A 535 -24.58 25.28 -3.51
C GLY A 535 -23.38 26.22 -3.49
N ASN A 536 -23.56 27.42 -2.95
CA ASN A 536 -22.48 28.23 -2.40
C ASN A 536 -22.78 28.39 -0.91
N TYR A 537 -21.94 27.79 -0.07
CA TYR A 537 -22.20 27.59 1.35
C TYR A 537 -21.44 28.57 2.25
N GLU A 538 -20.72 29.56 1.71
CA GLU A 538 -20.02 30.60 2.50
C GLU A 538 -20.86 31.18 3.67
N PRO A 539 -22.15 31.55 3.50
CA PRO A 539 -22.97 32.09 4.59
C PRO A 539 -23.32 31.09 5.71
N ASN A 540 -23.01 29.81 5.50
CA ASN A 540 -23.26 28.70 6.41
C ASN A 540 -21.98 28.14 7.05
N VAL A 541 -20.79 28.60 6.64
CA VAL A 541 -19.52 28.15 7.21
C VAL A 541 -19.32 28.74 8.61
N ILE A 542 -18.94 27.89 9.54
CA ILE A 542 -18.56 28.25 10.91
C ILE A 542 -17.04 28.37 10.97
N THR A 543 -16.51 29.49 11.45
CA THR A 543 -15.09 29.61 11.82
C THR A 543 -14.93 29.13 13.27
N GLU A 544 -14.23 28.03 13.48
CA GLU A 544 -14.06 27.44 14.82
C GLU A 544 -12.94 28.14 15.61
N GLY A 545 -11.84 28.50 14.94
CA GLY A 545 -10.78 29.26 15.58
C GLY A 545 -9.47 29.33 14.81
N ARG A 546 -8.44 29.81 15.52
CA ARG A 546 -7.02 29.79 15.17
C ARG A 546 -6.29 28.89 16.16
N GLY A 547 -5.28 28.15 15.71
CA GLY A 547 -4.49 27.30 16.58
C GLY A 547 -3.43 26.47 15.87
N THR A 548 -3.10 25.34 16.49
CA THR A 548 -2.51 24.16 15.85
C THR A 548 -3.52 23.02 15.97
N TYR A 549 -3.63 22.22 14.91
CA TYR A 549 -4.55 21.10 14.83
C TYR A 549 -3.81 19.81 14.48
N ASP A 550 -4.13 18.71 15.16
CA ASP A 550 -3.59 17.38 14.88
C ASP A 550 -4.11 16.79 13.56
N GLU A 551 -3.78 15.52 13.29
CA GLU A 551 -4.18 14.81 12.07
C GLU A 551 -5.71 14.65 11.94
N ASP A 552 -6.42 14.51 13.07
CA ASP A 552 -7.87 14.32 13.15
C ASP A 552 -8.66 15.65 13.08
N LEU A 553 -7.94 16.77 12.94
CA LEU A 553 -8.41 18.16 12.95
C LEU A 553 -8.97 18.61 14.32
N VAL A 554 -8.49 18.02 15.41
CA VAL A 554 -8.76 18.45 16.78
C VAL A 554 -7.73 19.51 17.20
N GLN A 555 -8.15 20.50 17.99
CA GLN A 555 -7.30 21.62 18.38
C GLN A 555 -6.36 21.23 19.52
N THR A 556 -5.08 21.02 19.23
CA THR A 556 -4.04 20.73 20.22
C THR A 556 -3.47 21.99 20.88
N SER A 557 -3.58 23.15 20.22
CA SER A 557 -3.23 24.44 20.83
C SER A 557 -4.04 25.61 20.26
N THR A 558 -4.23 26.65 21.08
CA THR A 558 -4.74 27.97 20.65
C THR A 558 -3.64 28.88 20.09
N THR A 559 -2.39 28.44 20.11
CA THR A 559 -1.25 29.09 19.45
C THR A 559 -0.82 28.31 18.21
N GLY A 560 -0.73 28.99 17.07
CA GLY A 560 -0.32 28.48 15.76
C GLY A 560 -0.83 29.43 14.69
N ASP A 561 -0.56 29.18 13.41
CA ASP A 561 -1.06 30.01 12.29
C ASP A 561 -2.14 29.30 11.45
N GLN A 562 -2.50 28.07 11.81
CA GLN A 562 -3.61 27.33 11.22
C GLN A 562 -4.98 27.86 11.70
N TYR A 563 -5.99 27.72 10.84
CA TYR A 563 -7.38 28.10 11.13
C TYR A 563 -8.34 26.97 10.75
N LYS A 564 -9.32 26.67 11.62
CA LYS A 564 -10.33 25.63 11.39
C LYS A 564 -11.70 26.20 11.07
N TYR A 565 -12.38 25.53 10.15
CA TYR A 565 -13.72 25.83 9.65
C TYR A 565 -14.58 24.56 9.60
N SER A 566 -15.91 24.71 9.68
CA SER A 566 -16.85 23.61 9.49
C SER A 566 -18.16 24.01 8.81
N LEU A 567 -18.82 23.04 8.19
CA LEU A 567 -20.06 23.16 7.42
C LEU A 567 -20.85 21.85 7.51
N THR A 568 -22.19 21.92 7.51
CA THR A 568 -23.04 20.73 7.31
C THR A 568 -23.84 20.85 6.03
N ILE A 569 -23.78 19.83 5.17
CA ILE A 569 -24.63 19.67 3.99
C ILE A 569 -25.66 18.58 4.31
N ASN A 570 -26.94 18.82 4.01
CA ASN A 570 -28.06 17.92 4.33
C ASN A 570 -29.07 17.77 3.18
N GLU A 571 -28.68 18.18 1.98
CA GLU A 571 -29.51 18.21 0.78
C GLU A 571 -28.67 17.96 -0.48
N PHE A 572 -29.23 17.19 -1.40
CA PHE A 572 -28.77 17.06 -2.77
C PHE A 572 -29.38 18.18 -3.64
N ARG A 573 -28.60 18.77 -4.55
CA ARG A 573 -29.09 19.74 -5.54
C ARG A 573 -28.85 19.23 -6.95
N GLY A 574 -29.93 18.85 -7.63
CA GLY A 574 -29.89 18.31 -8.99
C GLY A 574 -29.53 19.36 -10.04
N LEU A 575 -29.00 18.92 -11.18
CA LEU A 575 -28.56 19.78 -12.29
C LEU A 575 -29.67 20.73 -12.84
N ASN A 576 -30.93 20.39 -12.61
CA ASN A 576 -32.14 21.17 -12.95
C ASN A 576 -32.57 22.17 -11.84
N GLY A 577 -31.92 22.17 -10.68
CA GLY A 577 -32.29 22.95 -9.50
C GLY A 577 -33.31 22.28 -8.57
N SER A 578 -33.58 20.98 -8.67
CA SER A 578 -34.36 20.26 -7.66
C SER A 578 -33.54 20.05 -6.37
N THR A 579 -34.18 20.24 -5.22
CA THR A 579 -33.61 19.93 -3.90
C THR A 579 -34.25 18.65 -3.39
N GLU A 580 -33.44 17.64 -3.11
CA GLU A 580 -33.88 16.32 -2.60
C GLU A 580 -33.01 15.93 -1.38
N PRO A 581 -33.38 14.91 -0.58
CA PRO A 581 -32.49 14.37 0.44
C PRO A 581 -31.18 13.83 -0.15
N LEU A 582 -30.14 13.78 0.68
CA LEU A 582 -28.92 13.03 0.37
C LEU A 582 -29.24 11.54 0.28
N ASN A 583 -28.64 10.84 -0.68
CA ASN A 583 -28.80 9.41 -0.92
C ASN A 583 -27.47 8.78 -1.33
N ILE A 584 -27.28 7.53 -0.93
CA ILE A 584 -26.09 6.71 -1.20
C ILE A 584 -25.82 6.64 -2.71
N GLY A 585 -24.58 6.89 -3.11
CA GLY A 585 -24.13 6.85 -4.50
C GLY A 585 -24.46 8.10 -5.33
N GLN A 586 -24.98 9.17 -4.73
CA GLN A 586 -25.00 10.49 -5.38
C GLN A 586 -23.56 11.03 -5.53
N HIS A 587 -23.29 11.67 -6.68
CA HIS A 587 -22.00 12.32 -6.94
C HIS A 587 -22.06 13.80 -6.63
N MET A 588 -21.22 14.25 -5.71
CA MET A 588 -21.11 15.66 -5.30
C MET A 588 -19.85 16.26 -5.92
N GLU A 589 -20.02 17.04 -7.00
CA GLU A 589 -18.93 17.89 -7.51
C GLU A 589 -18.70 19.03 -6.52
N ILE A 590 -17.48 19.18 -6.02
CA ILE A 590 -17.07 20.16 -5.00
C ILE A 590 -15.85 20.97 -5.42
N GLU A 591 -15.73 22.17 -4.87
CA GLU A 591 -14.52 22.98 -4.92
C GLU A 591 -14.43 23.88 -3.68
N ILE A 592 -13.23 23.97 -3.08
CA ILE A 592 -13.02 24.63 -1.79
C ILE A 592 -11.82 25.59 -1.88
N SER A 593 -12.10 26.85 -2.18
CA SER A 593 -11.08 27.83 -2.57
C SER A 593 -10.41 28.46 -1.35
N GLN A 594 -9.11 28.24 -1.19
CA GLN A 594 -8.34 28.75 -0.04
C GLN A 594 -7.96 30.24 -0.21
N PHE A 595 -8.93 31.15 -0.29
CA PHE A 595 -8.69 32.59 -0.49
C PHE A 595 -8.00 33.24 0.74
N LEU A 596 -6.68 33.42 0.70
CA LEU A 596 -5.91 33.85 1.89
C LEU A 596 -6.11 35.32 2.28
N LEU A 597 -6.51 35.55 3.53
CA LEU A 597 -6.66 36.88 4.12
C LEU A 597 -5.32 37.61 4.20
N GLY A 598 -5.18 38.65 3.36
CA GLY A 598 -3.99 39.48 3.34
C GLY A 598 -2.71 38.76 2.92
N VAL A 599 -2.83 37.73 2.05
CA VAL A 599 -1.78 36.99 1.31
C VAL A 599 -0.34 37.31 1.79
N PRO A 600 0.23 36.50 2.72
CA PRO A 600 1.54 36.82 3.33
C PRO A 600 2.71 36.87 2.35
N GLU A 601 2.74 35.96 1.38
CA GLU A 601 3.80 35.82 0.37
C GLU A 601 3.19 35.42 -0.99
N GLY A 602 3.88 35.68 -2.10
CA GLY A 602 3.39 35.35 -3.45
C GLY A 602 2.21 36.19 -3.92
N ARG A 603 1.23 35.56 -4.57
CA ARG A 603 0.04 36.19 -5.22
C ARG A 603 -1.28 35.67 -4.67
N SER A 604 -2.38 36.40 -4.86
CA SER A 604 -3.73 35.85 -4.64
C SER A 604 -3.94 34.64 -5.55
N ASN A 605 -4.41 33.54 -4.96
CA ASN A 605 -5.04 32.43 -5.69
C ASN A 605 -6.48 32.80 -6.07
N TYR A 606 -7.13 31.97 -6.88
CA TYR A 606 -8.48 32.23 -7.36
C TYR A 606 -9.45 31.05 -7.18
N TYR A 607 -8.95 29.82 -7.03
CA TYR A 607 -9.73 28.58 -6.90
C TYR A 607 -9.02 27.53 -6.01
N GLY A 608 -9.67 26.38 -5.79
CA GLY A 608 -9.08 25.13 -5.28
C GLY A 608 -9.13 24.01 -6.33
N THR A 609 -8.91 22.75 -5.95
CA THR A 609 -9.14 21.59 -6.82
C THR A 609 -10.63 21.29 -6.95
N THR A 610 -11.09 20.96 -8.16
CA THR A 610 -12.45 20.46 -8.40
C THR A 610 -12.49 18.94 -8.23
N TYR A 611 -13.14 18.44 -7.19
CA TYR A 611 -13.27 17.00 -6.89
C TYR A 611 -14.68 16.46 -7.22
N LEU A 612 -14.81 15.14 -7.28
CA LEU A 612 -16.11 14.43 -7.36
C LEU A 612 -16.20 13.39 -6.23
N TYR A 613 -16.95 13.73 -5.17
CA TYR A 613 -17.14 12.90 -3.98
C TYR A 613 -18.31 11.91 -4.15
N GLN A 614 -18.28 10.77 -3.45
CA GLN A 614 -19.38 9.79 -3.43
C GLN A 614 -20.13 9.76 -2.10
N VAL A 615 -21.36 10.28 -2.10
CA VAL A 615 -22.22 10.32 -0.91
C VAL A 615 -22.54 8.90 -0.42
N GLY A 616 -22.47 8.66 0.89
CA GLY A 616 -22.64 7.36 1.52
C GLY A 616 -21.55 6.33 1.19
N LYS A 617 -20.43 6.73 0.56
CA LYS A 617 -19.34 5.81 0.20
C LYS A 617 -17.94 6.33 0.50
N GLY A 618 -17.81 7.64 0.73
CA GLY A 618 -16.52 8.27 0.93
C GLY A 618 -15.68 8.35 -0.35
N GLY A 619 -14.53 8.98 -0.20
CA GLY A 619 -13.52 9.10 -1.24
C GLY A 619 -13.86 10.05 -2.40
N MET A 620 -12.82 10.37 -3.15
CA MET A 620 -12.88 11.12 -4.41
C MET A 620 -12.70 10.15 -5.57
N VAL A 621 -13.40 10.37 -6.68
CA VAL A 621 -13.23 9.57 -7.91
C VAL A 621 -12.76 10.41 -9.10
N PRO A 622 -11.88 9.86 -9.97
CA PRO A 622 -11.48 10.52 -11.20
C PRO A 622 -12.70 10.73 -12.10
N TRP A 623 -12.84 11.93 -12.64
CA TRP A 623 -14.04 12.37 -13.33
C TRP A 623 -13.81 12.86 -14.77
N LYS A 624 -14.85 12.71 -15.59
CA LYS A 624 -15.00 13.30 -16.92
C LYS A 624 -16.33 14.05 -17.01
N THR A 625 -16.37 15.13 -17.77
CA THR A 625 -17.59 15.88 -18.06
C THR A 625 -18.51 15.09 -19.01
N LEU A 626 -19.82 15.34 -18.95
CA LEU A 626 -20.79 14.91 -19.96
C LEU A 626 -21.67 16.08 -20.41
N GLY A 627 -22.10 16.05 -21.67
CA GLY A 627 -22.88 17.13 -22.29
C GLY A 627 -22.00 18.19 -22.94
N ASP A 628 -22.61 19.34 -23.23
CA ASP A 628 -22.05 20.49 -23.94
C ASP A 628 -22.51 21.75 -23.19
N PHE A 629 -21.59 22.62 -22.82
CA PHE A 629 -21.86 23.82 -22.03
C PHE A 629 -22.78 24.83 -22.75
N ASP A 630 -22.69 24.94 -24.08
CA ASP A 630 -23.55 25.82 -24.89
C ASP A 630 -24.96 25.21 -25.07
N ASP A 631 -25.08 23.86 -25.17
CA ASP A 631 -26.39 23.20 -25.14
C ASP A 631 -26.94 23.12 -23.70
N LYS A 632 -27.70 24.17 -23.34
CA LYS A 632 -28.39 24.27 -22.06
C LYS A 632 -29.43 23.18 -21.79
N SER A 633 -29.81 22.37 -22.78
CA SER A 633 -30.67 21.20 -22.62
C SER A 633 -29.91 19.89 -22.36
N SER A 634 -28.59 19.90 -22.52
CA SER A 634 -27.70 18.78 -22.24
C SER A 634 -27.33 18.68 -20.76
N GLN A 635 -26.34 17.83 -20.45
CA GLN A 635 -25.73 17.74 -19.12
C GLN A 635 -24.71 18.86 -18.81
N ARG A 636 -24.41 19.75 -19.77
CA ARG A 636 -23.66 21.01 -19.60
C ARG A 636 -22.31 20.88 -18.91
N GLU A 637 -21.58 19.79 -19.18
CA GLU A 637 -20.29 19.48 -18.56
C GLU A 637 -20.35 19.13 -17.07
N ASN A 638 -21.48 18.60 -16.60
CA ASN A 638 -21.57 17.97 -15.28
C ASN A 638 -20.58 16.80 -15.16
N SER A 639 -19.82 16.75 -14.06
CA SER A 639 -18.83 15.71 -13.84
C SER A 639 -19.47 14.35 -13.50
N HIS A 640 -18.89 13.30 -14.07
CA HIS A 640 -19.27 11.90 -13.88
C HIS A 640 -18.02 11.05 -13.66
N PRO A 641 -18.09 9.93 -12.91
CA PRO A 641 -16.93 9.05 -12.75
C PRO A 641 -16.41 8.52 -14.09
N ILE A 642 -15.10 8.49 -14.26
CA ILE A 642 -14.44 7.73 -15.32
C ILE A 642 -14.68 6.24 -15.05
N ALA A 643 -14.83 5.42 -16.09
CA ALA A 643 -15.01 3.98 -15.92
C ALA A 643 -13.69 3.32 -15.45
N LYS A 644 -13.76 2.37 -14.52
CA LYS A 644 -12.59 1.83 -13.80
C LYS A 644 -11.44 1.37 -14.70
N GLN A 645 -11.71 0.84 -15.90
CA GLN A 645 -10.68 0.40 -16.84
C GLN A 645 -9.76 1.51 -17.39
N GLY A 646 -10.05 2.79 -17.09
CA GLY A 646 -9.16 3.93 -17.37
C GLY A 646 -8.50 4.53 -16.12
N TRP A 647 -8.68 3.93 -14.94
CA TRP A 647 -8.06 4.37 -13.69
C TRP A 647 -6.60 3.88 -13.64
N LEU A 648 -5.73 4.48 -14.46
CA LEU A 648 -4.35 4.00 -14.63
C LEU A 648 -3.56 3.91 -13.30
N GLY A 649 -3.84 4.82 -12.35
CA GLY A 649 -3.25 4.82 -11.01
C GLY A 649 -4.19 4.36 -9.88
N GLY A 650 -5.26 3.59 -10.19
CA GLY A 650 -6.28 3.26 -9.20
C GLY A 650 -6.96 4.53 -8.66
N ASN A 651 -7.16 4.64 -7.35
CA ASN A 651 -7.76 5.84 -6.73
C ASN A 651 -6.86 7.08 -6.78
N THR A 652 -5.56 6.95 -7.08
CA THR A 652 -4.66 8.10 -7.32
C THR A 652 -4.82 8.72 -8.70
N THR A 653 -5.67 8.12 -9.56
CA THR A 653 -5.92 8.61 -10.90
C THR A 653 -6.50 10.03 -10.88
N LEU A 654 -5.91 10.92 -11.67
CA LEU A 654 -6.37 12.29 -11.87
C LEU A 654 -7.55 12.35 -12.86
N PRO A 655 -8.47 13.33 -12.72
CA PRO A 655 -9.53 13.56 -13.69
C PRO A 655 -8.98 13.94 -15.07
N TYR A 656 -9.86 13.87 -16.08
CA TYR A 656 -9.57 14.40 -17.40
C TYR A 656 -9.23 15.91 -17.32
N GLN A 657 -8.30 16.32 -18.18
CA GLN A 657 -7.75 17.68 -18.22
C GLN A 657 -8.60 18.49 -19.21
N TYR A 658 -9.32 19.52 -18.74
CA TYR A 658 -10.24 20.33 -19.56
C TYR A 658 -9.75 21.75 -19.83
N THR A 659 -8.80 22.27 -19.05
CA THR A 659 -8.18 23.58 -19.30
C THR A 659 -7.14 23.55 -20.42
N ASN A 660 -6.83 22.36 -20.96
CA ASN A 660 -5.91 22.09 -22.06
C ASN A 660 -4.45 22.53 -21.81
N GLU A 661 -3.92 22.37 -20.58
CA GLU A 661 -2.50 22.59 -20.24
C GLU A 661 -1.65 21.39 -20.71
N PRO A 662 -0.86 21.49 -21.80
CA PRO A 662 -0.19 20.33 -22.39
C PRO A 662 1.07 19.86 -21.63
N ASN A 663 1.63 20.73 -20.78
CA ASN A 663 2.96 20.60 -20.20
C ASN A 663 2.99 20.08 -18.77
N ASP A 664 1.92 20.25 -17.99
CA ASP A 664 1.95 20.11 -16.51
C ASP A 664 1.24 18.84 -16.00
N HIS A 665 1.03 17.88 -16.91
CA HIS A 665 0.28 16.66 -16.66
C HIS A 665 0.85 15.76 -15.55
N PHE A 666 2.18 15.78 -15.32
CA PHE A 666 2.90 14.86 -14.42
C PHE A 666 3.30 15.46 -13.06
N MET A 667 2.91 16.72 -12.77
CA MET A 667 3.32 17.44 -11.55
C MET A 667 2.27 17.48 -10.43
N GLN A 668 1.11 16.84 -10.61
CA GLN A 668 -0.04 17.04 -9.73
C GLN A 668 -0.11 16.03 -8.58
N MET A 669 -0.60 16.51 -7.43
CA MET A 669 -1.05 15.70 -6.31
C MET A 669 -2.16 14.74 -6.73
N ALA A 670 -2.11 13.50 -6.27
CA ALA A 670 -3.22 12.55 -6.39
C ALA A 670 -4.51 13.11 -5.73
N THR A 671 -5.69 12.85 -6.31
CA THR A 671 -6.97 13.38 -5.78
C THR A 671 -7.45 12.67 -4.50
N ASN A 672 -6.76 11.63 -4.05
CA ASN A 672 -6.95 10.96 -2.77
C ASN A 672 -5.78 11.22 -1.77
N LEU A 673 -4.95 12.25 -2.00
CA LEU A 673 -3.83 12.62 -1.12
C LEU A 673 -4.30 12.80 0.32
N SER A 674 -3.65 12.12 1.27
CA SER A 674 -4.01 12.15 2.69
C SER A 674 -3.88 13.56 3.29
N SER A 675 -4.68 13.85 4.31
CA SER A 675 -4.58 15.06 5.13
C SER A 675 -3.18 15.23 5.74
N LEU A 676 -2.44 14.14 5.98
CA LEU A 676 -1.05 14.16 6.43
C LEU A 676 -0.08 14.69 5.36
N ASN A 677 -0.32 14.32 4.10
CA ASN A 677 0.70 14.36 3.05
C ASN A 677 0.65 15.62 2.18
N GLY A 678 -0.44 16.41 2.25
CA GLY A 678 -0.59 17.68 1.52
C GLY A 678 0.57 18.67 1.69
N GLN A 679 0.98 18.94 2.94
CA GLN A 679 2.05 19.89 3.21
C GLN A 679 3.45 19.31 2.93
N ALA A 680 3.67 18.01 3.21
CA ALA A 680 4.93 17.34 2.88
C ALA A 680 5.18 17.30 1.37
N PHE A 681 4.15 17.01 0.57
CA PHE A 681 4.23 17.01 -0.90
C PHE A 681 4.74 18.35 -1.47
N VAL A 682 4.22 19.48 -0.98
CA VAL A 682 4.66 20.81 -1.48
C VAL A 682 6.05 21.20 -0.97
N LEU A 683 6.48 20.74 0.20
CA LEU A 683 7.85 20.91 0.68
C LEU A 683 8.84 20.05 -0.13
N GLY A 684 8.48 18.81 -0.46
CA GLY A 684 9.28 17.94 -1.32
C GLY A 684 9.39 18.47 -2.74
N ARG A 685 8.30 19.02 -3.29
CA ARG A 685 8.31 19.70 -4.58
C ARG A 685 9.24 20.92 -4.57
N ARG A 686 9.27 21.69 -3.48
CA ARG A 686 10.22 22.81 -3.32
C ARG A 686 11.66 22.32 -3.37
N ILE A 687 11.98 21.19 -2.74
CA ILE A 687 13.31 20.55 -2.82
C ILE A 687 13.64 20.13 -4.26
N HIS A 688 12.72 19.47 -4.95
CA HIS A 688 12.88 19.02 -6.34
C HIS A 688 13.29 20.16 -7.31
N HIS A 689 12.70 21.34 -7.09
CA HIS A 689 12.87 22.54 -7.90
C HIS A 689 13.95 23.53 -7.39
N THR A 690 14.71 23.18 -6.34
CA THR A 690 15.76 24.02 -5.77
C THR A 690 17.15 23.61 -6.26
N SER A 691 17.98 24.59 -6.63
CA SER A 691 19.41 24.43 -6.89
C SER A 691 20.20 24.21 -5.59
N PHE A 692 20.95 23.11 -5.52
CA PHE A 692 21.83 22.76 -4.39
C PHE A 692 23.20 23.47 -4.46
N VAL A 693 23.44 24.29 -5.48
CA VAL A 693 24.65 25.14 -5.60
C VAL A 693 24.40 26.51 -4.95
N ASP A 694 23.31 27.19 -5.33
CA ASP A 694 23.03 28.58 -4.96
C ASP A 694 21.66 28.80 -4.29
N GLY A 695 20.88 27.74 -4.06
CA GLY A 695 19.58 27.77 -3.42
C GLY A 695 18.45 28.35 -4.29
N MET A 696 18.69 28.69 -5.55
CA MET A 696 17.68 29.31 -6.41
C MET A 696 16.59 28.32 -6.83
N HIS A 697 15.33 28.77 -6.79
CA HIS A 697 14.18 28.03 -7.31
C HIS A 697 13.94 28.41 -8.79
N ASP A 698 13.67 27.42 -9.63
CA ASP A 698 13.56 27.56 -11.10
C ASP A 698 12.25 28.20 -11.63
N GLU A 699 11.09 27.90 -11.04
CA GLU A 699 9.76 28.23 -11.59
C GLU A 699 9.40 29.73 -11.66
N ASP A 700 9.48 30.45 -10.53
CA ASP A 700 9.09 31.86 -10.40
C ASP A 700 10.16 32.60 -9.58
N PRO A 701 10.77 33.69 -10.09
CA PRO A 701 11.74 34.49 -9.34
C PRO A 701 11.26 35.03 -7.98
N ALA A 702 9.96 35.07 -7.71
CA ALA A 702 9.41 35.38 -6.39
C ALA A 702 9.80 34.33 -5.33
N ASN A 703 9.87 33.04 -5.71
CA ASN A 703 10.20 31.92 -4.83
C ASN A 703 11.58 32.07 -4.16
N GLY A 704 12.48 32.84 -4.77
CA GLY A 704 13.71 33.33 -4.15
C GLY A 704 14.79 32.26 -3.95
N ILE A 705 15.52 32.39 -2.83
CA ILE A 705 16.65 31.51 -2.46
C ILE A 705 16.29 30.69 -1.22
N PHE A 706 16.30 29.36 -1.32
CA PHE A 706 16.23 28.47 -0.18
C PHE A 706 17.61 28.32 0.47
N ALA A 707 17.88 29.17 1.45
CA ALA A 707 19.20 29.35 2.07
C ALA A 707 19.85 28.08 2.65
N GLU A 708 19.09 27.03 2.99
CA GLU A 708 19.62 25.77 3.53
C GLU A 708 20.25 24.87 2.45
N MET A 709 19.80 24.97 1.20
CA MET A 709 20.32 24.16 0.08
C MET A 709 21.58 24.77 -0.58
N VAL A 710 21.95 26.00 -0.21
CA VAL A 710 23.10 26.72 -0.77
C VAL A 710 24.39 25.98 -0.44
N GLY A 711 25.14 25.57 -1.48
CA GLY A 711 26.43 24.88 -1.33
C GLY A 711 26.34 23.45 -0.79
N LYS A 712 25.20 22.77 -0.96
CA LYS A 712 25.06 21.33 -0.68
C LYS A 712 25.52 20.43 -1.83
N SER A 713 25.56 20.91 -3.08
CA SER A 713 26.19 20.16 -4.18
C SER A 713 27.69 20.08 -3.92
N GLY A 714 28.17 18.85 -3.71
CA GLY A 714 29.54 18.53 -3.35
C GLY A 714 30.56 18.75 -4.47
N THR A 715 31.67 18.03 -4.39
CA THR A 715 32.86 18.38 -5.18
C THR A 715 32.71 18.05 -6.67
N HIS A 716 31.96 16.99 -7.01
CA HIS A 716 31.64 16.57 -8.37
C HIS A 716 30.12 16.30 -8.48
N PHE A 717 29.50 16.63 -9.62
CA PHE A 717 28.07 16.40 -9.89
C PHE A 717 27.75 16.41 -11.40
N VAL A 718 26.56 15.95 -11.79
CA VAL A 718 26.02 16.11 -13.15
C VAL A 718 25.27 17.44 -13.26
N ASN A 719 24.23 17.61 -12.45
CA ASN A 719 23.34 18.78 -12.47
C ASN A 719 22.97 19.26 -11.06
N ASN A 720 22.47 20.49 -10.90
CA ASN A 720 22.33 21.14 -9.58
C ASN A 720 20.93 21.06 -8.95
N SER A 721 19.92 20.58 -9.66
CA SER A 721 18.56 20.35 -9.13
C SER A 721 17.95 19.09 -9.76
N CYS A 722 16.94 18.50 -9.12
CA CYS A 722 16.23 17.36 -9.69
C CYS A 722 15.46 17.78 -10.96
N ALA A 723 14.82 18.96 -10.94
CA ALA A 723 14.05 19.51 -12.04
C ALA A 723 14.88 19.82 -13.29
N SER A 724 16.18 20.15 -13.14
CA SER A 724 17.11 20.36 -14.27
C SER A 724 17.25 19.12 -15.15
N CYS A 725 17.15 17.91 -14.58
CA CYS A 725 17.14 16.64 -15.31
C CYS A 725 15.72 16.18 -15.65
N HIS A 726 14.80 16.29 -14.68
CA HIS A 726 13.41 15.82 -14.78
C HIS A 726 12.44 16.98 -15.03
N GLU A 727 12.64 17.73 -16.11
CA GLU A 727 11.84 18.92 -16.42
C GLU A 727 10.33 18.60 -16.39
N ARG A 728 9.59 19.28 -15.50
CA ARG A 728 8.15 19.07 -15.25
C ARG A 728 7.77 17.61 -14.92
N ASN A 729 8.66 16.89 -14.23
CA ASN A 729 8.60 15.45 -13.93
C ASN A 729 8.62 14.54 -15.17
N GLY A 730 8.96 15.09 -16.35
CA GLY A 730 9.00 14.40 -17.63
C GLY A 730 10.30 13.64 -17.89
N ARG A 731 10.44 13.15 -19.13
CA ARG A 731 11.74 12.75 -19.70
C ARG A 731 12.51 13.99 -20.12
N ALA A 732 13.84 13.89 -20.21
CA ALA A 732 14.64 14.92 -20.88
C ALA A 732 14.51 14.88 -22.42
N ALA A 733 14.88 15.98 -23.09
CA ALA A 733 14.90 16.13 -24.55
C ALA A 733 16.33 15.96 -25.12
N PRO A 734 16.56 15.13 -26.17
CA PRO A 734 17.87 14.89 -26.79
C PRO A 734 18.65 16.17 -27.16
N ALA A 735 19.84 16.35 -26.58
CA ALA A 735 20.66 17.52 -26.84
C ALA A 735 21.10 17.62 -28.33
N PRO A 736 21.26 18.83 -28.88
CA PRO A 736 21.80 19.03 -30.22
C PRO A 736 23.20 18.43 -30.42
N ILE A 737 23.55 18.15 -31.68
CA ILE A 737 24.86 17.57 -32.04
C ILE A 737 26.00 18.50 -31.61
N GLY A 738 26.89 17.98 -30.77
CA GLY A 738 28.04 18.71 -30.21
C GLY A 738 27.75 19.49 -28.93
N GLU A 739 26.51 19.50 -28.44
CA GLU A 739 26.16 20.06 -27.12
C GLU A 739 26.26 18.99 -26.02
N ALA A 740 26.40 19.43 -24.77
CA ALA A 740 26.63 18.54 -23.63
C ALA A 740 25.35 17.80 -23.21
N LEU A 741 25.51 16.56 -22.73
CA LEU A 741 24.43 15.71 -22.25
C LEU A 741 24.30 15.82 -20.72
N ASP A 742 23.90 17.00 -20.25
CA ASP A 742 23.76 17.36 -18.82
C ASP A 742 22.45 16.88 -18.16
N LYS A 743 21.58 16.22 -18.93
CA LYS A 743 20.36 15.51 -18.48
C LYS A 743 20.46 13.98 -18.67
N TRP A 744 21.69 13.46 -18.79
CA TRP A 744 22.00 12.04 -18.87
C TRP A 744 22.93 11.63 -17.74
N VAL A 745 22.69 10.45 -17.18
CA VAL A 745 23.66 9.75 -16.35
C VAL A 745 24.48 8.85 -17.28
N PHE A 746 25.79 9.08 -17.32
CA PHE A 746 26.73 8.14 -17.93
C PHE A 746 27.33 7.28 -16.83
N LYS A 747 26.78 6.08 -16.61
CA LYS A 747 27.45 5.06 -15.81
C LYS A 747 28.70 4.61 -16.57
N ILE A 748 29.83 4.46 -15.89
CA ILE A 748 31.14 4.20 -16.49
C ILE A 748 31.91 3.15 -15.68
N ALA A 749 32.76 2.37 -16.36
CA ALA A 749 33.63 1.39 -15.71
C ALA A 749 34.91 1.12 -16.51
N ASP A 750 35.86 0.44 -15.87
CA ASP A 750 37.06 -0.11 -16.51
C ASP A 750 36.76 -1.40 -17.32
N ALA A 751 37.81 -1.97 -17.91
CA ALA A 751 37.70 -3.17 -18.75
C ALA A 751 37.19 -4.41 -17.98
N ASP A 752 37.42 -4.48 -16.66
CA ASP A 752 36.98 -5.57 -15.81
C ASP A 752 35.54 -5.31 -15.29
N GLY A 753 35.13 -4.05 -15.17
CA GLY A 753 33.79 -3.62 -14.72
C GLY A 753 33.80 -2.87 -13.39
N ASN A 754 34.98 -2.52 -12.86
CA ASN A 754 35.14 -1.75 -11.64
C ASN A 754 34.94 -0.23 -11.91
N PRO A 755 34.72 0.59 -10.88
CA PRO A 755 34.63 2.04 -11.03
C PRO A 755 35.88 2.62 -11.73
N ASP A 756 35.68 3.56 -12.67
CA ASP A 756 36.78 4.21 -13.38
C ASP A 756 37.71 4.88 -12.38
N ALA A 757 38.99 4.47 -12.37
CA ALA A 757 39.97 4.97 -11.43
C ALA A 757 40.08 6.52 -11.40
N GLN A 758 39.75 7.21 -12.48
CA GLN A 758 39.80 8.67 -12.57
C GLN A 758 38.48 9.39 -12.32
N ARG A 759 37.34 8.67 -12.28
CA ARG A 759 35.98 9.27 -12.36
C ARG A 759 34.88 8.58 -11.52
N GLY A 760 35.10 7.41 -10.94
CA GLY A 760 34.08 6.68 -10.18
C GLY A 760 33.13 5.84 -11.07
N ASN A 761 31.89 5.67 -10.63
CA ASN A 761 30.85 4.87 -11.30
C ASN A 761 30.00 5.70 -12.28
N VAL A 762 29.94 7.02 -12.10
CA VAL A 762 29.21 7.97 -12.96
C VAL A 762 30.14 9.09 -13.40
N LEU A 763 30.13 9.45 -14.68
CA LEU A 763 30.87 10.62 -15.16
C LEU A 763 30.14 11.90 -14.71
N GLN A 764 30.80 12.68 -13.85
CA GLN A 764 30.28 13.90 -13.25
C GLN A 764 30.90 15.15 -13.92
N PRO A 765 30.24 15.75 -14.94
CA PRO A 765 30.82 16.83 -15.75
C PRO A 765 30.97 18.19 -15.05
N SER A 766 30.27 18.41 -13.94
CA SER A 766 30.27 19.66 -13.18
C SER A 766 31.03 19.47 -11.86
N ASN A 767 31.68 20.52 -11.35
CA ASN A 767 32.40 20.46 -10.08
C ASN A 767 32.35 21.77 -9.28
N THR A 768 32.59 21.67 -7.98
CA THR A 768 32.79 22.82 -7.08
C THR A 768 34.24 22.90 -6.62
N GLY A 769 34.67 24.05 -6.11
CA GLY A 769 36.03 24.25 -5.59
C GLY A 769 37.10 24.33 -6.69
N ASN A 770 38.20 23.59 -6.53
CA ASN A 770 39.37 23.60 -7.41
C ASN A 770 39.92 22.17 -7.57
N VAL A 771 39.10 21.30 -8.15
CA VAL A 771 39.45 19.92 -8.51
C VAL A 771 39.63 19.76 -10.03
N GLN A 772 40.00 18.58 -10.48
CA GLN A 772 40.04 18.27 -11.91
C GLN A 772 38.61 18.11 -12.45
N ASN A 773 38.39 18.47 -13.71
CA ASN A 773 37.12 18.22 -14.38
C ASN A 773 37.16 16.85 -15.05
N GLU A 774 36.12 16.04 -14.86
CA GLU A 774 36.05 14.68 -15.41
C GLU A 774 35.81 14.64 -16.91
N GLY A 775 35.41 15.77 -17.50
CA GLY A 775 35.05 15.92 -18.89
C GLY A 775 33.55 16.02 -19.10
N THR A 776 33.15 15.90 -20.35
CA THR A 776 31.78 16.07 -20.82
C THR A 776 31.51 15.04 -21.92
N VAL A 777 30.26 14.64 -22.06
CA VAL A 777 29.80 13.78 -23.15
C VAL A 777 28.85 14.56 -24.05
N ALA A 778 28.98 14.39 -25.36
CA ALA A 778 28.14 14.99 -26.38
C ALA A 778 27.76 13.95 -27.45
N ILE A 779 26.63 14.15 -28.14
CA ILE A 779 26.33 13.39 -29.36
C ILE A 779 27.13 14.01 -30.51
N ALA A 780 28.15 13.33 -31.01
CA ALA A 780 28.98 13.84 -32.10
C ALA A 780 28.34 13.61 -33.49
N SER A 781 27.50 12.58 -33.62
CA SER A 781 26.63 12.35 -34.78
C SER A 781 25.57 11.30 -34.45
N TRP A 782 24.58 11.15 -35.33
CA TRP A 782 23.67 10.01 -35.33
C TRP A 782 24.06 9.04 -36.45
N THR A 783 24.05 7.74 -36.18
CA THR A 783 24.10 6.68 -37.20
C THR A 783 22.66 6.35 -37.59
N GLU A 784 22.28 6.55 -38.85
CA GLU A 784 20.94 6.21 -39.35
C GLU A 784 20.97 4.95 -40.24
N VAL A 785 20.07 3.99 -39.95
CA VAL A 785 19.90 2.73 -40.69
C VAL A 785 18.41 2.43 -40.79
N ASP A 786 17.92 2.19 -42.00
CA ASP A 786 16.52 1.82 -42.31
C ASP A 786 15.45 2.72 -41.65
N GLY A 787 15.77 4.01 -41.49
CA GLY A 787 14.93 5.04 -40.88
C GLY A 787 15.19 5.26 -39.40
N LEU A 788 15.71 4.27 -38.68
CA LEU A 788 16.05 4.37 -37.25
C LEU A 788 17.41 5.06 -37.04
N ARG A 789 17.61 5.68 -35.87
CA ARG A 789 18.87 6.36 -35.50
C ARG A 789 19.45 5.87 -34.17
N SER A 790 20.77 5.75 -34.05
CA SER A 790 21.49 5.53 -32.79
C SER A 790 22.59 6.59 -32.56
N PRO A 791 22.89 6.97 -31.31
CA PRO A 791 23.81 8.06 -31.00
C PRO A 791 25.28 7.62 -31.03
N ASN A 792 26.15 8.43 -31.65
CA ASN A 792 27.61 8.27 -31.57
C ASN A 792 28.16 9.28 -30.55
N TYR A 793 28.51 8.82 -29.35
CA TYR A 793 29.00 9.68 -28.27
C TYR A 793 30.46 10.10 -28.44
N GLN A 794 30.79 11.29 -27.93
CA GLN A 794 32.15 11.81 -27.81
C GLN A 794 32.40 12.28 -26.37
N PHE A 795 33.44 11.71 -25.74
CA PHE A 795 33.93 12.08 -24.42
C PHE A 795 35.10 13.05 -24.56
N SER A 796 35.09 14.19 -23.86
CA SER A 796 36.11 15.23 -24.01
C SER A 796 37.44 14.94 -23.28
N THR A 797 37.45 13.99 -22.35
CA THR A 797 38.60 13.59 -21.50
C THR A 797 39.10 12.15 -21.76
N GLY A 798 38.61 11.52 -22.83
CA GLY A 798 38.89 10.13 -23.16
C GLY A 798 37.73 9.21 -22.79
N THR A 799 37.34 8.36 -23.74
CA THR A 799 36.27 7.38 -23.61
C THR A 799 36.64 6.36 -22.50
N PRO A 800 35.71 6.02 -21.58
CA PRO A 800 35.89 4.87 -20.68
C PRO A 800 35.86 3.56 -21.48
N GLU A 801 36.38 2.46 -20.91
CA GLU A 801 36.36 1.14 -21.56
C GLU A 801 34.92 0.59 -21.63
N LYS A 802 34.11 0.83 -20.60
CA LYS A 802 32.69 0.50 -20.54
C LYS A 802 31.83 1.70 -20.14
N PHE A 803 30.64 1.85 -20.72
CA PHE A 803 29.64 2.82 -20.28
C PHE A 803 28.20 2.40 -20.61
N SER A 804 27.24 2.95 -19.84
CA SER A 804 25.80 2.90 -20.09
C SER A 804 25.26 4.33 -20.11
N ALA A 805 24.66 4.74 -21.22
CA ALA A 805 24.17 6.10 -21.45
C ALA A 805 22.66 6.19 -21.18
N ARG A 806 22.26 6.98 -20.19
CA ARG A 806 20.90 6.92 -19.62
C ARG A 806 20.26 8.29 -19.53
N ILE A 807 19.21 8.52 -20.31
CA ILE A 807 18.41 9.76 -20.26
C ILE A 807 17.56 9.79 -18.98
N ALA A 808 17.28 10.98 -18.45
CA ALA A 808 16.37 11.13 -17.31
C ALA A 808 14.96 10.57 -17.65
N PRO A 809 14.40 9.62 -16.86
CA PRO A 809 13.04 9.11 -17.03
C PRO A 809 11.98 10.02 -16.40
N GLN A 810 10.70 9.82 -16.77
CA GLN A 810 9.57 10.46 -16.09
C GLN A 810 9.36 9.92 -14.67
N LEU A 811 8.81 10.75 -13.78
CA LEU A 811 8.65 10.42 -12.34
C LEU A 811 7.22 10.05 -11.90
N VAL A 812 6.22 10.16 -12.78
CA VAL A 812 4.81 9.95 -12.42
C VAL A 812 4.48 8.48 -12.09
N GLY A 813 3.76 8.29 -10.99
CA GLY A 813 3.24 6.98 -10.55
C GLY A 813 4.24 6.05 -9.87
N LEU A 814 5.47 6.49 -9.57
CA LEU A 814 6.50 5.61 -9.01
C LEU A 814 6.11 4.97 -7.66
N GLY A 815 5.35 5.67 -6.80
CA GLY A 815 4.89 5.11 -5.51
C GLY A 815 3.95 3.91 -5.67
N LEU A 816 3.13 3.89 -6.72
CA LEU A 816 2.32 2.72 -7.05
C LEU A 816 3.17 1.52 -7.49
N LEU A 817 4.34 1.76 -8.07
CA LEU A 817 5.28 0.71 -8.48
C LEU A 817 6.14 0.21 -7.32
N GLU A 818 6.42 1.08 -6.34
CA GLU A 818 6.99 0.70 -5.04
C GLU A 818 6.02 -0.20 -4.25
N ALA A 819 4.73 0.12 -4.31
CA ALA A 819 3.67 -0.60 -3.59
C ALA A 819 3.24 -1.96 -4.20
N ILE A 820 3.75 -2.38 -5.37
CA ILE A 820 3.48 -3.74 -5.90
C ILE A 820 4.21 -4.77 -5.01
N PRO A 821 3.56 -5.84 -4.52
CA PRO A 821 4.25 -6.86 -3.72
C PRO A 821 5.39 -7.55 -4.49
N GLU A 822 6.52 -7.83 -3.83
CA GLU A 822 7.67 -8.52 -4.44
C GLU A 822 7.26 -9.86 -5.09
N GLU A 823 6.42 -10.65 -4.42
CA GLU A 823 5.96 -11.95 -4.91
C GLU A 823 5.11 -11.84 -6.17
N THR A 824 4.47 -10.70 -6.43
CA THR A 824 3.71 -10.46 -7.68
C THR A 824 4.65 -10.31 -8.88
N ILE A 825 5.82 -9.70 -8.69
CA ILE A 825 6.82 -9.50 -9.75
C ILE A 825 7.65 -10.77 -9.94
N LEU A 826 8.06 -11.41 -8.84
CA LEU A 826 8.79 -12.68 -8.87
C LEU A 826 7.95 -13.81 -9.50
N ALA A 827 6.62 -13.82 -9.33
CA ALA A 827 5.73 -14.78 -9.98
C ALA A 827 5.51 -14.54 -11.50
N MET A 828 6.02 -13.43 -12.05
CA MET A 828 6.07 -13.17 -13.50
C MET A 828 7.44 -13.50 -14.11
N ALA A 829 8.46 -13.79 -13.30
CA ALA A 829 9.81 -14.07 -13.79
C ALA A 829 9.91 -15.49 -14.39
N ASP A 830 10.53 -15.60 -15.55
CA ASP A 830 10.76 -16.84 -16.29
C ASP A 830 12.14 -16.81 -16.97
N GLU A 831 13.21 -16.65 -16.17
CA GLU A 831 14.61 -16.52 -16.63
C GLU A 831 15.07 -17.67 -17.57
N TYR A 832 14.34 -18.79 -17.60
CA TYR A 832 14.67 -19.99 -18.38
C TYR A 832 13.68 -20.29 -19.53
N ASP A 833 12.69 -19.42 -19.82
CA ASP A 833 11.65 -19.61 -20.88
C ASP A 833 10.88 -20.94 -20.72
N GLU A 834 10.65 -21.36 -19.46
CA GLU A 834 10.07 -22.66 -19.08
C GLU A 834 8.54 -22.66 -18.98
N VAL A 835 7.91 -21.54 -18.58
CA VAL A 835 6.46 -21.46 -18.36
C VAL A 835 5.72 -21.35 -19.68
N ALA A 836 6.25 -20.56 -20.62
CA ALA A 836 5.66 -20.36 -21.93
C ALA A 836 6.75 -20.09 -22.99
N PRO A 837 7.27 -21.13 -23.69
CA PRO A 837 8.46 -21.01 -24.55
C PRO A 837 8.18 -20.23 -25.84
N PHE A 838 8.19 -18.91 -25.69
CA PHE A 838 8.01 -17.90 -26.74
C PHE A 838 9.33 -17.17 -27.04
N GLY A 839 10.38 -17.40 -26.25
CA GLY A 839 11.64 -16.68 -26.28
C GLY A 839 11.57 -15.37 -25.47
N ILE A 840 10.94 -15.41 -24.30
CA ILE A 840 10.82 -14.25 -23.38
C ILE A 840 11.29 -14.71 -21.99
N SER A 841 12.43 -14.17 -21.56
CA SER A 841 13.21 -14.61 -20.40
C SER A 841 13.20 -13.57 -19.28
N GLY A 842 12.00 -13.11 -18.91
CA GLY A 842 11.81 -12.01 -17.97
C GLY A 842 12.49 -12.25 -16.63
N LYS A 843 13.54 -11.48 -16.32
CA LYS A 843 14.41 -11.72 -15.17
C LYS A 843 14.26 -10.65 -14.10
N ALA A 844 14.15 -11.07 -12.84
CA ALA A 844 14.14 -10.15 -11.71
C ALA A 844 15.55 -9.63 -11.41
N GLN A 845 15.73 -8.31 -11.34
CA GLN A 845 16.93 -7.70 -10.76
C GLN A 845 16.88 -7.84 -9.23
N SER A 846 18.04 -8.00 -8.61
CA SER A 846 18.19 -7.94 -7.15
C SER A 846 19.24 -6.91 -6.77
N THR A 847 19.02 -6.22 -5.65
CA THR A 847 19.89 -5.14 -5.17
C THR A 847 20.08 -5.23 -3.66
N ILE A 848 21.22 -4.76 -3.16
CA ILE A 848 21.50 -4.68 -1.72
C ILE A 848 20.97 -3.34 -1.23
N ASP A 849 20.14 -3.37 -0.20
CA ASP A 849 19.68 -2.15 0.48
C ASP A 849 20.85 -1.53 1.28
N PRO A 850 21.24 -0.26 1.02
CA PRO A 850 22.46 0.31 1.58
C PRO A 850 22.40 0.51 3.11
N GLN A 851 21.20 0.59 3.71
CA GLN A 851 21.05 0.82 5.15
C GLN A 851 20.86 -0.47 5.94
N THR A 852 20.07 -1.41 5.43
CA THR A 852 19.74 -2.69 6.09
C THR A 852 20.65 -3.85 5.65
N GLN A 853 21.40 -3.69 4.56
CA GLN A 853 22.23 -4.73 3.92
C GLN A 853 21.46 -6.00 3.50
N GLN A 854 20.13 -5.90 3.42
CA GLN A 854 19.24 -6.97 2.97
C GLN A 854 19.16 -7.00 1.44
N ILE A 855 18.97 -8.19 0.88
CA ILE A 855 18.71 -8.38 -0.55
C ILE A 855 17.25 -8.06 -0.83
N ARG A 856 17.02 -7.17 -1.80
CA ARG A 856 15.72 -6.61 -2.17
C ARG A 856 15.49 -6.75 -3.67
N LEU A 857 14.23 -6.81 -4.09
CA LEU A 857 13.86 -6.72 -5.49
C LEU A 857 14.30 -5.36 -6.06
N GLY A 858 14.94 -5.39 -7.23
CA GLY A 858 15.25 -4.19 -7.99
C GLY A 858 14.02 -3.66 -8.73
N ARG A 859 13.76 -2.35 -8.67
CA ARG A 859 12.54 -1.71 -9.21
C ARG A 859 12.80 -0.47 -10.06
N PHE A 860 13.74 0.39 -9.66
CA PHE A 860 13.89 1.74 -10.23
C PHE A 860 15.17 1.92 -11.04
N GLY A 861 15.22 3.00 -11.82
CA GLY A 861 16.21 3.19 -12.88
C GLY A 861 15.93 2.35 -14.14
N TRP A 862 16.93 2.28 -15.01
CA TRP A 862 16.83 1.66 -16.35
C TRP A 862 17.13 0.16 -16.38
N LYS A 863 18.00 -0.33 -15.48
CA LYS A 863 18.26 -1.76 -15.26
C LYS A 863 17.87 -2.19 -13.83
N ALA A 864 16.81 -1.58 -13.31
CA ALA A 864 16.17 -1.91 -12.02
C ALA A 864 17.07 -1.82 -10.76
N ALA A 865 18.20 -1.09 -10.79
CA ALA A 865 19.28 -1.19 -9.81
C ALA A 865 18.96 -0.75 -8.36
N THR A 866 17.84 -0.07 -8.09
CA THR A 866 17.45 0.36 -6.74
C THR A 866 16.05 -0.15 -6.36
N SER A 867 15.86 -0.43 -5.08
CA SER A 867 14.71 -1.14 -4.51
C SER A 867 13.53 -0.25 -4.09
N SER A 868 13.82 0.98 -3.68
CA SER A 868 12.84 1.93 -3.14
C SER A 868 13.03 3.32 -3.77
N ILE A 869 12.01 4.16 -3.72
CA ILE A 869 12.08 5.58 -4.14
C ILE A 869 13.09 6.31 -3.26
N LYS A 870 13.16 6.00 -1.96
CA LYS A 870 14.16 6.58 -1.05
C LYS A 870 15.59 6.20 -1.43
N HIS A 871 15.83 4.95 -1.84
CA HIS A 871 17.12 4.50 -2.39
C HIS A 871 17.42 5.17 -3.75
N GLN A 872 16.45 5.27 -4.65
CA GLN A 872 16.62 5.94 -5.95
C GLN A 872 16.91 7.44 -5.81
N VAL A 873 16.22 8.13 -4.89
CA VAL A 873 16.43 9.55 -4.57
C VAL A 873 17.81 9.76 -3.96
N ALA A 874 18.22 8.92 -3.01
CA ALA A 874 19.56 8.97 -2.43
C ALA A 874 20.66 8.72 -3.48
N SER A 875 20.45 7.76 -4.39
CA SER A 875 21.39 7.48 -5.49
C SER A 875 21.52 8.66 -6.44
N ALA A 876 20.40 9.27 -6.85
CA ALA A 876 20.41 10.48 -7.69
C ALA A 876 21.07 11.68 -6.98
N PHE A 877 20.80 11.89 -5.68
CA PHE A 877 21.52 12.91 -4.91
C PHE A 877 23.03 12.65 -4.91
N ASN A 878 23.45 11.41 -4.64
CA ASN A 878 24.85 11.02 -4.55
C ASN A 878 25.61 11.15 -5.89
N THR A 879 25.13 10.52 -6.98
CA THR A 879 25.85 10.47 -8.26
C THR A 879 25.48 11.59 -9.21
N ASP A 880 24.27 12.13 -9.16
CA ASP A 880 23.78 13.06 -10.19
C ASP A 880 23.84 14.51 -9.70
N MET A 881 23.70 14.75 -8.39
CA MET A 881 23.74 16.09 -7.78
C MET A 881 24.92 16.37 -6.84
N GLY A 882 25.70 15.32 -6.51
CA GLY A 882 26.86 15.41 -5.61
C GLY A 882 26.51 15.66 -4.14
N VAL A 883 25.28 15.38 -3.71
CA VAL A 883 24.74 15.69 -2.37
C VAL A 883 24.70 14.42 -1.52
N MET A 884 25.28 14.44 -0.32
CA MET A 884 25.35 13.27 0.55
C MET A 884 24.18 13.16 1.53
N THR A 885 23.76 11.92 1.81
CA THR A 885 22.52 11.60 2.55
C THR A 885 22.76 10.58 3.66
N THR A 886 21.77 10.38 4.54
CA THR A 886 21.72 9.29 5.54
C THR A 886 21.70 7.88 4.94
N VAL A 887 21.27 7.77 3.68
CA VAL A 887 21.18 6.51 2.92
C VAL A 887 22.50 6.23 2.19
N LEU A 888 23.12 7.26 1.60
CA LEU A 888 24.42 7.23 0.92
C LEU A 888 25.29 8.43 1.39
N PRO A 889 26.11 8.26 2.44
CA PRO A 889 26.91 9.33 3.06
C PRO A 889 28.34 9.45 2.50
N MET A 890 28.70 8.66 1.47
CA MET A 890 30.02 8.64 0.85
C MET A 890 29.90 8.99 -0.64
N PRO A 891 30.68 9.94 -1.19
CA PRO A 891 30.59 10.33 -2.59
C PRO A 891 31.10 9.23 -3.54
N ASP A 892 30.53 9.18 -4.74
CA ASP A 892 31.14 8.41 -5.84
C ASP A 892 32.56 8.94 -6.13
N CYS A 893 33.49 8.02 -6.34
CA CYS A 893 34.90 8.32 -6.12
C CYS A 893 35.84 7.28 -6.77
N GLY A 894 36.43 7.65 -7.91
CA GLY A 894 37.49 6.86 -8.53
C GLY A 894 38.72 6.73 -7.62
N SER A 895 39.37 5.56 -7.64
CA SER A 895 40.51 5.27 -6.76
C SER A 895 41.67 6.27 -6.85
N ALA A 896 41.89 6.87 -8.03
CA ALA A 896 42.85 7.95 -8.25
C ALA A 896 42.30 9.35 -7.93
N GLN A 897 40.99 9.62 -7.94
CA GLN A 897 40.42 10.84 -7.34
C GLN A 897 40.61 10.83 -5.82
N LYS A 898 40.38 9.67 -5.18
CA LYS A 898 40.62 9.49 -3.74
C LYS A 898 42.07 9.78 -3.36
N LEU A 899 43.04 9.32 -4.16
CA LEU A 899 44.47 9.63 -4.02
C LEU A 899 44.84 11.11 -4.28
N ARG A 900 43.98 11.89 -4.96
CA ARG A 900 44.14 13.34 -5.17
C ARG A 900 43.36 14.19 -4.17
N ASN A 901 42.54 13.57 -3.31
CA ASN A 901 41.59 14.24 -2.40
C ASN A 901 40.55 15.08 -3.17
N GLU A 902 39.99 14.54 -4.26
CA GLU A 902 39.06 15.26 -5.15
C GLU A 902 37.58 14.89 -4.98
N CYS A 903 37.22 13.82 -4.24
CA CYS A 903 35.83 13.32 -4.20
C CYS A 903 34.87 14.11 -3.29
N GLY A 904 35.37 14.89 -2.33
CA GLY A 904 34.58 15.47 -1.24
C GLY A 904 34.81 14.76 0.10
N ASP A 905 33.99 15.09 1.10
CA ASP A 905 34.07 14.56 2.47
C ASP A 905 32.96 13.52 2.73
N ASP A 906 33.25 12.48 3.52
CA ASP A 906 32.27 11.46 3.94
C ASP A 906 31.36 12.06 5.06
N GLN A 907 30.22 12.67 4.72
CA GLN A 907 29.33 13.38 5.65
C GLN A 907 27.85 13.33 5.22
N ILE A 908 26.91 13.73 6.09
CA ILE A 908 25.48 13.86 5.76
C ILE A 908 25.16 15.34 5.55
N GLU A 909 24.68 15.72 4.36
CA GLU A 909 24.53 17.11 3.94
C GLU A 909 23.06 17.54 3.83
N LEU A 910 22.18 16.62 3.40
CA LEU A 910 20.73 16.80 3.40
C LEU A 910 20.10 16.15 4.65
N SER A 911 19.14 16.84 5.25
CA SER A 911 18.41 16.37 6.43
C SER A 911 17.31 15.37 6.05
N GLU A 912 17.05 14.41 6.95
CA GLU A 912 16.10 13.30 6.72
C GLU A 912 14.71 13.80 6.29
N GLN A 913 14.18 14.85 6.94
CA GLN A 913 12.90 15.45 6.60
C GLN A 913 12.82 15.89 5.14
N HIS A 914 13.89 16.47 4.57
CA HIS A 914 13.88 16.91 3.17
C HIS A 914 13.99 15.73 2.19
N ILE A 915 14.54 14.58 2.62
CA ILE A 915 14.50 13.33 1.85
C ILE A 915 13.07 12.76 1.90
N ASP A 916 12.45 12.69 3.08
CA ASP A 916 11.10 12.13 3.26
C ASP A 916 10.02 13.00 2.61
N ASP A 917 10.13 14.32 2.68
CA ASP A 917 9.27 15.26 1.93
C ASP A 917 9.40 15.03 0.42
N LEU A 918 10.62 14.90 -0.11
CA LEU A 918 10.86 14.64 -1.54
C LEU A 918 10.36 13.25 -1.98
N VAL A 919 10.52 12.23 -1.14
CA VAL A 919 9.96 10.89 -1.36
C VAL A 919 8.43 10.98 -1.40
N LYS A 920 7.79 11.71 -0.47
CA LYS A 920 6.34 11.94 -0.48
C LYS A 920 5.87 12.72 -1.72
N TYR A 921 6.63 13.71 -2.20
CA TYR A 921 6.35 14.37 -3.49
C TYR A 921 6.34 13.36 -4.64
N ILE A 922 7.40 12.57 -4.81
CA ILE A 922 7.55 11.65 -5.95
C ILE A 922 6.58 10.46 -5.88
N ALA A 923 6.39 9.88 -4.70
CA ALA A 923 5.52 8.72 -4.50
C ALA A 923 4.04 9.03 -4.74
N LEU A 924 3.59 10.25 -4.44
CA LEU A 924 2.18 10.66 -4.42
C LEU A 924 1.78 11.53 -5.63
N LEU A 925 2.60 11.51 -6.70
CA LEU A 925 2.25 12.06 -8.02
C LEU A 925 1.09 11.27 -8.65
N GLY A 926 -0.04 11.93 -8.87
CA GLY A 926 -1.23 11.31 -9.46
C GLY A 926 -1.03 10.95 -10.93
N VAL A 927 -1.47 9.77 -11.34
CA VAL A 927 -1.41 9.29 -12.73
C VAL A 927 -2.60 9.83 -13.51
N ARG A 928 -2.42 10.33 -14.74
CA ARG A 928 -3.55 10.77 -15.58
C ARG A 928 -4.40 9.57 -16.02
N ALA A 929 -5.73 9.72 -16.05
CA ALA A 929 -6.63 8.69 -16.58
C ALA A 929 -6.38 8.38 -18.06
N GLN A 930 -6.63 7.13 -18.46
CA GLN A 930 -6.63 6.76 -19.88
C GLN A 930 -7.73 7.54 -20.60
N ARG A 931 -7.34 8.23 -21.68
CA ARG A 931 -8.20 9.07 -22.50
C ARG A 931 -9.01 8.22 -23.48
N ASN A 932 -10.06 8.80 -24.08
CA ASN A 932 -10.77 8.22 -25.23
C ASN A 932 -11.25 6.75 -25.08
N LEU A 933 -11.57 6.30 -23.86
CA LEU A 933 -12.02 4.93 -23.54
C LEU A 933 -13.18 4.42 -24.40
N ASP A 934 -14.07 5.32 -24.81
CA ASP A 934 -15.28 5.02 -25.59
C ASP A 934 -15.02 5.00 -27.11
N ASP A 935 -13.78 5.28 -27.55
CA ASP A 935 -13.40 5.29 -28.97
C ASP A 935 -13.08 3.87 -29.49
N THR A 936 -13.75 3.49 -30.58
CA THR A 936 -13.58 2.19 -31.24
C THR A 936 -12.16 1.93 -31.75
N GLN A 937 -11.42 2.96 -32.15
CA GLN A 937 -10.04 2.83 -32.63
C GLN A 937 -9.07 2.58 -31.47
N VAL A 938 -9.29 3.21 -30.31
CA VAL A 938 -8.54 2.93 -29.07
C VAL A 938 -8.84 1.51 -28.55
N GLN A 939 -10.10 1.07 -28.62
CA GLN A 939 -10.49 -0.30 -28.24
C GLN A 939 -9.88 -1.36 -29.18
N GLN A 940 -9.88 -1.12 -30.50
CA GLN A 940 -9.19 -1.97 -31.48
C GLN A 940 -7.68 -2.00 -31.23
N GLY A 941 -7.06 -0.84 -30.98
CA GLY A 941 -5.63 -0.74 -30.66
C GLY A 941 -5.23 -1.54 -29.41
N LYS A 942 -6.04 -1.48 -28.34
CA LYS A 942 -5.81 -2.27 -27.12
C LYS A 942 -5.88 -3.79 -27.40
N ALA A 943 -6.81 -4.22 -28.24
CA ALA A 943 -6.89 -5.62 -28.66
C ALA A 943 -5.69 -6.05 -29.52
N ILE A 944 -5.20 -5.17 -30.41
CA ILE A 944 -4.00 -5.43 -31.22
C ILE A 944 -2.76 -5.56 -30.33
N PHE A 945 -2.58 -4.67 -29.36
CA PHE A 945 -1.47 -4.68 -28.38
C PHE A 945 -1.35 -6.05 -27.68
N SER A 946 -2.48 -6.62 -27.25
CA SER A 946 -2.53 -8.00 -26.74
C SER A 946 -2.24 -9.05 -27.81
N ASN A 947 -2.91 -8.98 -28.97
CA ASN A 947 -2.81 -10.02 -30.01
C ASN A 947 -1.41 -10.14 -30.64
N ILE A 948 -0.58 -9.08 -30.63
CA ILE A 948 0.81 -9.13 -31.13
C ILE A 948 1.83 -9.50 -30.04
N GLY A 949 1.42 -9.62 -28.77
CA GLY A 949 2.32 -9.99 -27.67
C GLY A 949 3.12 -8.82 -27.07
N CYS A 950 2.64 -7.57 -27.18
CA CYS A 950 3.25 -6.48 -26.40
C CYS A 950 2.98 -6.66 -24.90
N VAL A 951 1.84 -7.27 -24.54
CA VAL A 951 1.44 -7.57 -23.15
C VAL A 951 2.33 -8.60 -22.47
N ASP A 952 3.15 -9.32 -23.23
CA ASP A 952 3.97 -10.44 -22.73
C ASP A 952 5.14 -9.92 -21.85
N CYS A 953 5.47 -8.62 -21.96
CA CYS A 953 6.29 -7.86 -20.99
C CYS A 953 5.52 -6.65 -20.42
N HIS A 954 4.73 -5.95 -21.25
CA HIS A 954 3.94 -4.79 -20.80
C HIS A 954 2.63 -5.20 -20.11
N THR A 955 2.74 -5.95 -19.00
CA THR A 955 1.64 -6.49 -18.19
C THR A 955 0.59 -5.40 -17.86
N PRO A 956 -0.65 -5.49 -18.41
CA PRO A 956 -1.60 -4.38 -18.39
C PRO A 956 -2.15 -3.95 -17.03
N THR A 957 -2.13 -4.84 -16.03
CA THR A 957 -2.79 -4.63 -14.75
C THR A 957 -1.98 -5.29 -13.64
N LEU A 958 -1.73 -4.57 -12.56
CA LEU A 958 -1.14 -5.09 -11.33
C LEU A 958 -1.96 -4.64 -10.11
N GLN A 959 -1.71 -5.25 -8.96
CA GLN A 959 -2.36 -4.96 -7.69
C GLN A 959 -1.30 -4.50 -6.68
N THR A 960 -1.56 -3.43 -5.94
CA THR A 960 -0.65 -2.97 -4.88
C THR A 960 -0.99 -3.63 -3.53
N SER A 961 0.05 -3.75 -2.71
CA SER A 961 0.04 -4.37 -1.38
C SER A 961 -0.89 -3.66 -0.41
N ILE A 962 -1.37 -4.40 0.60
CA ILE A 962 -2.05 -3.84 1.77
C ILE A 962 -1.07 -3.36 2.86
N TYR A 963 0.24 -3.50 2.65
CA TYR A 963 1.27 -3.20 3.66
C TYR A 963 2.03 -1.88 3.45
N HIS A 964 1.82 -1.18 2.34
CA HIS A 964 2.53 0.07 2.03
C HIS A 964 2.27 1.18 3.09
N PRO A 965 3.29 1.92 3.57
CA PRO A 965 3.12 2.93 4.62
C PRO A 965 2.11 4.02 4.29
N PHE A 966 2.22 4.63 3.10
CA PHE A 966 1.29 5.67 2.64
C PHE A 966 -0.05 5.05 2.24
N SER A 967 -1.13 5.57 2.84
CA SER A 967 -2.51 5.10 2.71
C SER A 967 -3.07 5.17 1.29
N GLU A 968 -2.59 6.13 0.52
CA GLU A 968 -3.01 6.45 -0.84
C GLU A 968 -2.64 5.38 -1.85
N LEU A 969 -1.60 4.60 -1.55
CA LEU A 969 -0.97 3.63 -2.45
C LEU A 969 -1.35 2.18 -2.10
N ARG A 970 -2.02 1.93 -0.97
CA ARG A 970 -2.45 0.60 -0.54
C ARG A 970 -3.64 0.08 -1.36
N ASN A 971 -3.66 -1.23 -1.59
CA ASN A 971 -4.79 -2.00 -2.14
C ASN A 971 -5.38 -1.45 -3.47
N GLN A 972 -4.54 -0.86 -4.33
CA GLN A 972 -4.94 -0.30 -5.62
C GLN A 972 -4.83 -1.35 -6.73
N THR A 973 -5.90 -1.54 -7.51
CA THR A 973 -5.77 -2.11 -8.86
C THR A 973 -5.30 -1.00 -9.80
N ILE A 974 -4.14 -1.19 -10.43
CA ILE A 974 -3.46 -0.21 -11.27
C ILE A 974 -3.23 -0.75 -12.69
N HIS A 975 -3.04 0.14 -13.67
CA HIS A 975 -2.79 -0.24 -15.06
C HIS A 975 -1.50 0.38 -15.61
N PRO A 976 -0.31 -0.11 -15.18
CA PRO A 976 0.97 0.51 -15.52
C PRO A 976 1.54 0.05 -16.87
N TYR A 977 1.10 -1.09 -17.40
CA TYR A 977 1.65 -1.74 -18.61
C TYR A 977 3.15 -2.02 -18.50
N THR A 978 3.52 -2.79 -17.47
CA THR A 978 4.89 -3.27 -17.19
C THR A 978 4.81 -4.39 -16.15
N ASP A 979 5.72 -5.35 -16.25
CA ASP A 979 6.03 -6.39 -15.26
C ASP A 979 7.12 -5.96 -14.24
N LEU A 980 7.86 -4.89 -14.54
CA LEU A 980 9.10 -4.42 -13.88
C LEU A 980 10.30 -5.37 -14.00
N LEU A 981 10.26 -6.35 -14.90
CA LEU A 981 11.35 -7.31 -15.15
C LEU A 981 12.38 -6.76 -16.15
N LEU A 982 13.54 -7.41 -16.20
CA LEU A 982 14.59 -7.23 -17.21
C LEU A 982 14.35 -8.14 -18.40
N HIS A 983 14.51 -7.62 -19.62
CA HIS A 983 14.46 -8.38 -20.87
C HIS A 983 15.61 -8.01 -21.80
N ASP A 984 16.18 -8.99 -22.52
CA ASP A 984 17.13 -8.74 -23.61
C ASP A 984 16.41 -8.05 -24.78
N MET A 985 16.73 -6.78 -25.01
CA MET A 985 16.18 -5.97 -26.10
C MET A 985 17.04 -6.03 -27.38
N GLY A 986 18.08 -6.87 -27.38
CA GLY A 986 18.99 -7.17 -28.47
C GLY A 986 20.14 -6.18 -28.67
N GLU A 987 21.17 -6.62 -29.40
CA GLU A 987 22.36 -5.85 -29.82
C GLU A 987 22.07 -4.41 -30.30
N GLY A 988 20.91 -4.16 -30.93
CA GLY A 988 20.51 -2.82 -31.36
C GLY A 988 20.31 -1.82 -30.21
N LEU A 989 19.92 -2.32 -29.03
CA LEU A 989 19.69 -1.56 -27.80
C LEU A 989 20.70 -1.91 -26.69
N ALA A 990 21.74 -2.70 -26.98
CA ALA A 990 22.77 -3.03 -26.01
C ALA A 990 23.72 -1.84 -25.75
N ASP A 991 24.09 -1.67 -24.49
CA ASP A 991 25.31 -0.98 -24.09
C ASP A 991 26.43 -2.01 -23.77
N ASN A 992 27.61 -1.56 -23.33
CA ASN A 992 28.70 -2.45 -22.92
C ASN A 992 28.94 -2.46 -21.39
N LEU A 993 27.92 -2.09 -20.59
CA LEU A 993 27.99 -2.02 -19.13
C LEU A 993 26.72 -2.60 -18.47
N GLY A 994 26.86 -3.82 -17.97
CA GLY A 994 25.89 -4.42 -17.06
C GLY A 994 25.78 -3.71 -15.71
N GLU A 995 24.74 -4.02 -14.95
CA GLU A 995 24.46 -3.45 -13.63
C GLU A 995 23.67 -4.48 -12.79
N GLY A 996 24.18 -4.87 -11.62
CA GLY A 996 23.63 -6.01 -10.87
C GLY A 996 23.72 -7.31 -11.70
N ASN A 997 22.60 -8.04 -11.84
CA ASN A 997 22.51 -9.20 -12.74
C ASN A 997 22.16 -8.86 -14.20
N ALA A 998 21.94 -7.58 -14.53
CA ALA A 998 21.61 -7.16 -15.88
C ALA A 998 22.87 -7.07 -16.76
N THR A 999 22.81 -7.67 -17.94
CA THR A 999 23.82 -7.59 -19.00
C THR A 999 23.80 -6.23 -19.71
N GLY A 1000 24.59 -6.08 -20.78
CA GLY A 1000 24.57 -4.88 -21.62
C GLY A 1000 23.26 -4.68 -22.39
N ALA A 1001 22.58 -5.76 -22.77
CA ALA A 1001 21.38 -5.75 -23.61
C ALA A 1001 20.05 -5.80 -22.83
N GLU A 1002 20.11 -6.15 -21.54
CA GLU A 1002 18.95 -6.24 -20.66
C GLU A 1002 18.51 -4.87 -20.13
N TRP A 1003 17.21 -4.58 -20.26
CA TRP A 1003 16.58 -3.36 -19.79
C TRP A 1003 15.28 -3.65 -19.05
N ARG A 1004 14.95 -2.83 -18.05
CA ARG A 1004 13.71 -2.96 -17.29
C ARG A 1004 12.52 -2.46 -18.12
N THR A 1005 11.44 -3.24 -18.20
CA THR A 1005 10.18 -2.83 -18.85
C THR A 1005 9.66 -1.51 -18.26
N THR A 1006 9.62 -0.42 -19.04
CA THR A 1006 9.09 0.87 -18.55
C THR A 1006 7.56 0.88 -18.56
N PRO A 1007 6.90 1.45 -17.53
CA PRO A 1007 5.45 1.65 -17.57
C PRO A 1007 5.06 2.56 -18.74
N LEU A 1008 3.92 2.28 -19.37
CA LEU A 1008 3.40 3.04 -20.52
C LEU A 1008 2.39 4.13 -20.14
N TRP A 1009 2.04 4.29 -18.86
CA TRP A 1009 1.13 5.37 -18.45
C TRP A 1009 1.70 6.75 -18.80
N GLY A 1010 0.85 7.63 -19.34
CA GLY A 1010 1.27 8.94 -19.83
C GLY A 1010 2.15 8.96 -21.09
N ILE A 1011 2.43 7.84 -21.76
CA ILE A 1011 3.28 7.84 -22.98
C ILE A 1011 2.67 8.70 -24.12
N GLY A 1012 1.34 8.85 -24.16
CA GLY A 1012 0.65 9.76 -25.06
C GLY A 1012 0.73 11.24 -24.68
N LEU A 1013 1.16 11.56 -23.45
CA LEU A 1013 1.34 12.93 -22.93
C LEU A 1013 2.82 13.34 -22.89
N SER A 1014 3.73 12.37 -22.79
CA SER A 1014 5.14 12.59 -22.43
C SER A 1014 5.87 13.57 -23.36
N ALA A 1015 5.49 13.65 -24.64
CA ALA A 1015 6.15 14.52 -25.61
C ALA A 1015 5.91 16.02 -25.33
N CYS A 1016 4.73 16.39 -24.84
CA CYS A 1016 4.43 17.77 -24.43
C CYS A 1016 4.99 18.06 -23.03
N VAL A 1017 5.00 17.07 -22.12
CA VAL A 1017 5.69 17.20 -20.83
C VAL A 1017 7.23 17.29 -21.01
N THR A 1018 7.80 16.73 -22.07
CA THR A 1018 9.22 16.90 -22.41
C THR A 1018 9.46 18.25 -23.09
N GLY A 1019 8.85 18.52 -24.24
CA GLY A 1019 9.19 19.69 -25.06
C GLY A 1019 8.46 21.01 -24.75
N GLY A 1020 7.47 20.99 -23.85
CA GLY A 1020 6.85 22.19 -23.30
C GLY A 1020 5.80 22.86 -24.20
N VAL A 1021 5.69 24.17 -24.06
CA VAL A 1021 4.71 25.00 -24.78
C VAL A 1021 5.30 26.30 -25.31
N VAL A 1022 4.67 26.84 -26.35
CA VAL A 1022 4.91 28.21 -26.83
C VAL A 1022 3.61 29.00 -26.91
N ASN A 1023 3.66 30.25 -26.43
CA ASN A 1023 2.54 31.20 -26.50
C ASN A 1023 2.81 32.26 -27.57
N THR A 1024 2.72 31.87 -28.85
CA THR A 1024 3.14 32.70 -29.99
C THR A 1024 2.19 33.84 -30.33
N VAL A 1025 0.93 33.76 -29.88
CA VAL A 1025 -0.11 34.78 -30.09
C VAL A 1025 -0.17 35.77 -28.92
N GLY A 1026 0.14 35.31 -27.71
CA GLY A 1026 0.03 36.05 -26.47
C GLY A 1026 -1.38 36.01 -25.87
N GLY A 1027 -1.45 35.96 -24.54
CA GLY A 1027 -2.70 35.86 -23.77
C GLY A 1027 -2.85 34.50 -23.10
N GLN A 1028 -3.76 34.41 -22.12
CA GLN A 1028 -4.14 33.14 -21.48
C GLN A 1028 -4.88 32.24 -22.51
N GLY A 1029 -4.83 30.91 -22.36
CA GLY A 1029 -5.52 29.98 -23.28
C GLY A 1029 -4.97 29.93 -24.71
N ASN A 1030 -3.72 30.37 -24.94
CA ASN A 1030 -3.08 30.42 -26.26
C ASN A 1030 -1.73 29.67 -26.31
N GLU A 1031 -1.51 28.76 -25.37
CA GLU A 1031 -0.30 27.95 -25.24
C GLU A 1031 -0.44 26.68 -26.07
N VAL A 1032 0.55 26.41 -26.92
CA VAL A 1032 0.54 25.28 -27.85
C VAL A 1032 1.73 24.39 -27.56
N CYS A 1033 1.50 23.08 -27.42
CA CYS A 1033 2.54 22.09 -27.21
C CYS A 1033 3.62 22.17 -28.29
N THR A 1034 4.88 22.19 -27.86
CA THR A 1034 6.06 21.91 -28.68
C THR A 1034 6.53 20.49 -28.34
N PRO A 1035 6.09 19.44 -29.06
CA PRO A 1035 6.39 18.07 -28.67
C PRO A 1035 7.85 17.70 -28.97
N GLU A 1036 8.56 17.23 -27.95
CA GLU A 1036 9.88 16.61 -28.05
C GLU A 1036 9.73 15.11 -27.72
N HIS A 1037 10.07 14.24 -28.67
CA HIS A 1037 9.96 12.79 -28.50
C HIS A 1037 11.34 12.19 -28.17
N SER A 1038 11.42 11.49 -27.04
CA SER A 1038 12.68 11.03 -26.44
C SER A 1038 12.57 9.62 -25.84
N TYR A 1039 12.00 8.68 -26.60
CA TYR A 1039 11.73 7.32 -26.10
C TYR A 1039 13.00 6.44 -26.02
N LEU A 1040 12.87 5.30 -25.32
CA LEU A 1040 13.96 4.35 -24.97
C LEU A 1040 14.96 4.92 -23.94
N HIS A 1041 16.04 4.18 -23.63
CA HIS A 1041 16.97 4.49 -22.52
C HIS A 1041 17.90 5.67 -22.79
N ASP A 1042 18.15 6.03 -24.06
CA ASP A 1042 19.06 7.11 -24.48
C ASP A 1042 18.35 8.29 -25.14
N GLY A 1043 17.03 8.18 -25.39
CA GLY A 1043 16.22 9.17 -26.11
C GLY A 1043 16.30 9.06 -27.64
N ARG A 1044 16.81 7.96 -28.21
CA ARG A 1044 17.01 7.86 -29.67
C ARG A 1044 15.72 7.94 -30.49
N ALA A 1045 14.61 7.35 -30.04
CA ALA A 1045 13.43 7.18 -30.88
C ALA A 1045 12.54 8.44 -30.92
N ARG A 1046 12.27 8.94 -32.13
CA ARG A 1046 11.56 10.20 -32.43
C ARG A 1046 10.03 10.07 -32.49
N THR A 1047 9.51 8.85 -32.41
CA THR A 1047 8.08 8.52 -32.37
C THR A 1047 7.86 7.25 -31.55
N ILE A 1048 6.61 6.97 -31.16
CA ILE A 1048 6.23 5.68 -30.55
C ILE A 1048 6.46 4.53 -31.54
N ASP A 1049 6.19 4.77 -32.83
CA ASP A 1049 6.50 3.85 -33.93
C ASP A 1049 8.00 3.49 -34.00
N GLU A 1050 8.91 4.48 -34.04
CA GLU A 1050 10.35 4.24 -34.00
C GLU A 1050 10.77 3.48 -32.73
N ALA A 1051 10.10 3.72 -31.59
CA ALA A 1051 10.38 3.00 -30.36
C ALA A 1051 10.02 1.51 -30.49
N ILE A 1052 8.85 1.17 -31.06
CA ILE A 1052 8.45 -0.21 -31.35
C ILE A 1052 9.42 -0.85 -32.36
N LEU A 1053 9.78 -0.14 -33.43
CA LEU A 1053 10.71 -0.63 -34.45
C LEU A 1053 12.16 -0.81 -33.93
N TRP A 1054 12.51 -0.25 -32.77
CA TRP A 1054 13.79 -0.52 -32.09
C TRP A 1054 13.80 -1.81 -31.25
N HIS A 1055 12.65 -2.46 -31.00
CA HIS A 1055 12.60 -3.67 -30.18
C HIS A 1055 13.26 -4.86 -30.92
N GLY A 1056 14.39 -5.34 -30.37
CA GLY A 1056 15.06 -6.58 -30.77
C GLY A 1056 14.92 -7.65 -29.69
N GLY A 1057 15.88 -8.59 -29.66
CA GLY A 1057 15.99 -9.63 -28.64
C GLY A 1057 14.71 -10.44 -28.47
N GLU A 1058 14.23 -10.58 -27.24
CA GLU A 1058 12.98 -11.26 -26.87
C GLU A 1058 11.76 -10.64 -27.60
N SER A 1059 11.70 -9.30 -27.60
CA SER A 1059 10.63 -8.54 -28.24
C SER A 1059 10.65 -8.56 -29.79
N GLN A 1060 11.64 -9.20 -30.42
CA GLN A 1060 11.76 -9.29 -31.88
C GLN A 1060 10.52 -9.94 -32.53
N SER A 1061 9.84 -10.86 -31.82
CA SER A 1061 8.59 -11.50 -32.24
C SER A 1061 7.42 -10.49 -32.33
N ALA A 1062 7.27 -9.62 -31.33
CA ALA A 1062 6.24 -8.58 -31.32
C ALA A 1062 6.49 -7.54 -32.42
N LYS A 1063 7.75 -7.10 -32.62
CA LYS A 1063 8.14 -6.19 -33.71
C LYS A 1063 7.74 -6.72 -35.09
N VAL A 1064 8.06 -7.97 -35.42
CA VAL A 1064 7.75 -8.54 -36.75
C VAL A 1064 6.23 -8.64 -36.99
N LYS A 1065 5.43 -8.83 -35.94
CA LYS A 1065 3.96 -8.79 -36.03
C LYS A 1065 3.45 -7.35 -36.23
N TYR A 1066 4.08 -6.35 -35.60
CA TYR A 1066 3.80 -4.93 -35.80
C TYR A 1066 4.09 -4.50 -37.26
N GLU A 1067 5.28 -4.84 -37.78
CA GLU A 1067 5.69 -4.62 -39.18
C GLU A 1067 4.78 -5.32 -40.22
N ALA A 1068 3.90 -6.22 -39.78
CA ALA A 1068 2.95 -6.96 -40.61
C ALA A 1068 1.47 -6.50 -40.43
N LEU A 1069 1.22 -5.45 -39.64
CA LEU A 1069 -0.12 -4.85 -39.51
C LEU A 1069 -0.56 -4.13 -40.81
N SER A 1070 -1.83 -3.79 -40.89
CA SER A 1070 -2.32 -2.83 -41.90
C SER A 1070 -2.18 -1.40 -41.37
N ASP A 1071 -2.09 -0.40 -42.27
CA ASP A 1071 -2.04 1.03 -41.95
C ASP A 1071 -3.13 1.45 -40.93
N ALA A 1072 -4.29 0.78 -40.96
CA ALA A 1072 -5.42 1.05 -40.07
C ALA A 1072 -5.28 0.38 -38.69
N ASP A 1073 -4.65 -0.79 -38.63
CA ASP A 1073 -4.38 -1.51 -37.38
C ASP A 1073 -3.17 -0.91 -36.64
N GLU A 1074 -2.13 -0.52 -37.38
CA GLU A 1074 -1.00 0.28 -36.88
C GLU A 1074 -1.50 1.61 -36.28
N ALA A 1075 -2.29 2.37 -37.04
CA ALA A 1075 -2.90 3.61 -36.54
C ALA A 1075 -3.84 3.37 -35.34
N ALA A 1076 -4.51 2.22 -35.25
CA ALA A 1076 -5.32 1.86 -34.08
C ALA A 1076 -4.45 1.60 -32.85
N LEU A 1077 -3.38 0.81 -32.98
CA LEU A 1077 -2.41 0.54 -31.92
C LEU A 1077 -1.73 1.82 -31.41
N LEU A 1078 -1.28 2.69 -32.32
CA LEU A 1078 -0.70 3.98 -31.96
C LEU A 1078 -1.73 4.90 -31.29
N SER A 1079 -3.01 4.86 -31.70
CA SER A 1079 -4.09 5.61 -31.01
C SER A 1079 -4.34 5.09 -29.58
N PHE A 1080 -4.22 3.78 -29.36
CA PHE A 1080 -4.29 3.21 -28.01
C PHE A 1080 -3.11 3.68 -27.15
N LEU A 1081 -1.88 3.62 -27.65
CA LEU A 1081 -0.71 4.10 -26.90
C LEU A 1081 -0.77 5.61 -26.63
N GLN A 1082 -1.28 6.41 -27.58
CA GLN A 1082 -1.55 7.84 -27.39
C GLN A 1082 -2.69 8.13 -26.40
N SER A 1083 -3.50 7.13 -26.02
CA SER A 1083 -4.56 7.27 -25.03
C SER A 1083 -4.08 7.09 -23.58
N LEU A 1084 -2.90 6.50 -23.37
CA LEU A 1084 -2.26 6.27 -22.06
C LEU A 1084 -1.56 7.54 -21.56
#